data_AF-A0A7X0VGL8-F1
#
_entry.id   AF-A0A7X0VGL8-F1
#
_cell.length_a   1.000
_cell.length_b   1.000
_cell.length_c   1.000
_cell.angle_alpha   90.00
_cell.angle_beta   90.00
_cell.angle_gamma   90.00
#
_symmetry.space_group_name_H-M   'P 1'
#
loop_
_entity.id
_entity.type
_entity.pdbx_description
1 polymer ?
#
loop_
_entity_poly.entity_id
_entity_poly.type
_entity_poly.pdbx_seq_one_letter_code
_entity_poly.pdbx_strand_id
1 'polypeptide(L)'
;MAEQRLVRIISLSKVMLFALILFAASVWFARSVWANTTFTVDASTNAGTIRSTEGAMIAWDLSNFSNQNTVGLPDGWFKAVYPWANNIIMMTSTGGRSTNDMYHEIAGTPYYNFNPLLESVGNVLRAGKDAQGNFTIKPVIALAQIPYELALNPSAPSFNPFGVNNVSQPKDYTKYYNYIQALAQALVNKFGLTEVESWSWKLYTEPDNNLGWWAPYGTNTTSNRDEYFKLYDYTNAALQSVIPSNKLVVGPGNMLNETTWGSQIIAHAATGTNAYTGTTGTQMNTFTFSWYARHGAGYYDLTNSGSENLQTRINSFQSSLAQYPQLNVALTGSDETAMYDDENGNAYRAGDGGEVGASWYAGLYKRAQDNHLARVTPWFFWTTGSLTNPAGNKSAMYNAYLLTNMLGASGTANRLSVNTSGTVSNPGDEVQSVAAYDPTANTIRVLVYNHNPSRSTNVNEPVTVALNNVAASNGSNYVLRQWRVDSTHSNFYPTWLNEKASMGIPTNSGVATNDFDLYQSIPLWGWDFYLSRIPYYNTLSNLQKMQTDQTVALAGSSLSAAVTLPGHSVALLEFVGVNPSNAPATSPKAPTGLAAATTSSQVDLSWNAVSGASSYTVKRSLTAGGPYSAMGSGIAGTSYTINDTSGTQYYYVVSAVSGTTESAVSNEVGPVSVVLFQDTTFLNTAANWSVDQGTWSVSNGLYQETVADSNMNRTTIKNISNFQDFSASVDIRIDSQPFGSNNWAGFLLRKTNMNDSVTDSGYLVAIQPNGTVGINRGTTNLATVSTLANPTTGFVRMKVVARGPVFDLYANGRKVATVQDSTFTLWGVTEYEKRNSPLQSVTHRYLPLQNPIESKDVRV
;
A
#
# COMPACT_ATOMS: atom_id res chain seq x y z
N MET A 1 -13.27 81.45 -4.00
CA MET A 1 -13.06 80.89 -2.65
C MET A 1 -13.55 79.44 -2.49
N ALA A 2 -14.66 79.03 -3.11
CA ALA A 2 -15.18 77.66 -3.01
C ALA A 2 -14.27 76.60 -3.71
N GLU A 3 -13.74 76.89 -4.90
CA GLU A 3 -12.84 75.97 -5.61
C GLU A 3 -11.53 75.69 -4.88
N GLN A 4 -10.91 76.71 -4.28
CA GLN A 4 -9.67 76.52 -3.52
C GLN A 4 -9.87 75.69 -2.23
N ARG A 5 -11.08 75.71 -1.65
CA ARG A 5 -11.44 74.83 -0.52
C ARG A 5 -11.62 73.39 -0.97
N LEU A 6 -12.25 73.16 -2.13
CA LEU A 6 -12.47 71.82 -2.68
C LEU A 6 -11.13 71.13 -3.05
N VAL A 7 -10.21 71.87 -3.67
CA VAL A 7 -8.86 71.36 -4.01
C VAL A 7 -8.06 71.01 -2.75
N ARG A 8 -8.16 71.83 -1.69
CA ARG A 8 -7.51 71.52 -0.39
C ARG A 8 -8.10 70.28 0.27
N ILE A 9 -9.43 70.11 0.25
CA ILE A 9 -10.08 68.93 0.82
C ILE A 9 -9.64 67.66 0.08
N ILE A 10 -9.67 67.66 -1.26
CA ILE A 10 -9.24 66.50 -2.07
C ILE A 10 -7.77 66.16 -1.82
N SER A 11 -6.90 67.18 -1.69
CA SER A 11 -5.48 66.96 -1.40
C SER A 11 -5.26 66.39 0.01
N LEU A 12 -5.99 66.88 1.02
CA LEU A 12 -5.97 66.34 2.39
C LEU A 12 -6.50 64.90 2.45
N SER A 13 -7.56 64.58 1.71
CA SER A 13 -8.10 63.21 1.63
C SER A 13 -7.10 62.24 0.99
N LYS A 14 -6.39 62.66 -0.06
CA LYS A 14 -5.34 61.85 -0.69
C LYS A 14 -4.15 61.64 0.22
N VAL A 15 -3.73 62.67 0.97
CA VAL A 15 -2.65 62.57 1.96
C VAL A 15 -3.05 61.65 3.12
N MET A 16 -4.29 61.74 3.63
CA MET A 16 -4.79 60.82 4.66
C MET A 16 -4.87 59.38 4.15
N LEU A 17 -5.36 59.16 2.93
CA LEU A 17 -5.43 57.82 2.33
C LEU A 17 -4.02 57.24 2.14
N PHE A 18 -3.07 58.04 1.67
CA PHE A 18 -1.67 57.62 1.51
C PHE A 18 -1.01 57.34 2.87
N ALA A 19 -1.29 58.13 3.90
CA ALA A 19 -0.82 57.90 5.26
C ALA A 19 -1.44 56.62 5.89
N LEU A 20 -2.72 56.33 5.61
CA LEU A 20 -3.39 55.09 6.02
C LEU A 20 -2.79 53.87 5.33
N ILE A 21 -2.47 53.98 4.03
CA ILE A 21 -1.78 52.92 3.28
C ILE A 21 -0.38 52.69 3.84
N LEU A 22 0.37 53.75 4.12
CA LEU A 22 1.71 53.65 4.73
C LEU A 22 1.67 53.10 6.17
N PHE A 23 0.64 53.44 6.95
CA PHE A 23 0.43 52.89 8.29
C PHE A 23 0.02 51.41 8.25
N ALA A 24 -0.88 51.03 7.34
CA ALA A 24 -1.23 49.63 7.12
C ALA A 24 -0.01 48.82 6.62
N ALA A 25 0.79 49.40 5.71
CA ALA A 25 2.02 48.80 5.22
C ALA A 25 3.08 48.68 6.32
N SER A 26 3.23 49.66 7.22
CA SER A 26 4.19 49.58 8.33
C SER A 26 3.75 48.64 9.45
N VAL A 27 2.45 48.51 9.72
CA VAL A 27 1.90 47.49 10.63
C VAL A 27 2.06 46.08 10.03
N TRP A 28 1.87 45.93 8.72
CA TRP A 28 2.14 44.68 8.00
C TRP A 28 3.63 44.33 7.98
N PHE A 29 4.51 45.31 7.69
CA PHE A 29 5.96 45.13 7.71
C PHE A 29 6.47 44.80 9.11
N ALA A 30 5.97 45.49 10.15
CA ALA A 30 6.27 45.14 11.54
C ALA A 30 5.79 43.72 11.87
N ARG A 31 4.57 43.32 11.52
CA ARG A 31 4.12 41.93 11.74
C ARG A 31 5.00 40.90 11.02
N SER A 32 5.47 41.18 9.80
CA SER A 32 6.33 40.27 9.03
C SER A 32 7.75 40.12 9.58
N VAL A 33 8.24 41.09 10.37
CA VAL A 33 9.59 41.05 10.98
C VAL A 33 9.58 40.37 12.36
N TRP A 34 8.40 40.16 12.96
CA TRP A 34 8.25 39.62 14.33
C TRP A 34 7.41 38.33 14.44
N ALA A 35 6.81 37.83 13.36
CA ALA A 35 6.14 36.53 13.36
C ALA A 35 7.18 35.40 13.28
N ASN A 36 7.62 34.89 14.44
CA ASN A 36 8.46 33.71 14.55
C ASN A 36 7.94 32.84 15.70
N THR A 37 7.38 31.68 15.37
CA THR A 37 6.88 30.74 16.38
C THR A 37 8.05 30.00 16.99
N THR A 38 8.16 29.99 18.32
CA THR A 38 9.21 29.27 19.03
C THR A 38 8.63 28.11 19.82
N PHE A 39 9.11 26.89 19.54
CA PHE A 39 8.84 25.68 20.32
C PHE A 39 9.98 25.43 21.30
N THR A 40 9.72 25.66 22.58
CA THR A 40 10.67 25.40 23.67
C THR A 40 10.43 24.00 24.24
N VAL A 41 11.38 23.10 24.04
CA VAL A 41 11.34 21.71 24.52
C VAL A 41 12.22 21.58 25.75
N ASP A 42 11.68 21.02 26.83
CA ASP A 42 12.48 20.65 28.00
C ASP A 42 12.92 19.19 27.88
N ALA A 43 14.20 18.96 27.61
CA ALA A 43 14.77 17.63 27.41
C ALA A 43 14.85 16.79 28.71
N SER A 44 14.68 17.42 29.88
CA SER A 44 14.73 16.73 31.18
C SER A 44 13.35 16.29 31.67
N THR A 45 12.27 16.87 31.13
CA THR A 45 10.90 16.62 31.60
C THR A 45 10.24 15.53 30.77
N ASN A 46 10.07 14.34 31.37
CA ASN A 46 9.30 13.25 30.78
C ASN A 46 7.79 13.51 30.93
N ALA A 47 7.12 13.77 29.82
CA ALA A 47 5.68 14.00 29.69
C ALA A 47 4.89 12.71 29.37
N GLY A 48 5.50 11.54 29.52
CA GLY A 48 4.91 10.22 29.28
C GLY A 48 5.61 9.46 28.16
N THR A 49 4.97 8.44 27.61
CA THR A 49 5.52 7.66 26.48
C THR A 49 4.98 8.18 25.15
N ILE A 50 5.82 8.26 24.13
CA ILE A 50 5.37 8.45 22.75
C ILE A 50 4.70 7.18 22.25
N ARG A 51 3.55 7.33 21.58
CA ARG A 51 2.77 6.20 21.05
C ARG A 51 2.87 6.13 19.52
N SER A 52 2.96 4.94 18.95
CA SER A 52 2.80 4.75 17.50
C SER A 52 1.32 4.70 17.13
N THR A 53 0.66 5.84 16.98
CA THR A 53 -0.80 5.89 16.80
C THR A 53 -1.24 5.46 15.40
N GLU A 54 -0.44 5.69 14.36
CA GLU A 54 -0.76 5.39 12.95
C GLU A 54 -0.38 3.97 12.52
N GLY A 55 -0.21 3.04 13.47
CA GLY A 55 0.32 1.70 13.21
C GLY A 55 -0.66 0.71 12.57
N ALA A 56 -1.86 1.11 12.18
CA ALA A 56 -2.90 0.19 11.70
C ALA A 56 -3.31 0.46 10.26
N MET A 57 -3.62 -0.61 9.52
CA MET A 57 -4.20 -0.57 8.18
C MET A 57 -5.54 -1.31 8.17
N ILE A 58 -6.43 -1.00 7.23
CA ILE A 58 -7.79 -1.55 7.14
C ILE A 58 -7.90 -2.56 5.99
N ALA A 59 -8.54 -3.69 6.26
CA ALA A 59 -8.82 -4.74 5.29
C ALA A 59 -10.32 -4.99 5.21
N TRP A 60 -10.96 -4.41 4.19
CA TRP A 60 -12.40 -4.58 3.94
C TRP A 60 -12.74 -5.90 3.26
N ASP A 61 -11.90 -6.35 2.32
CA ASP A 61 -12.07 -7.61 1.63
C ASP A 61 -10.93 -8.56 1.98
N LEU A 62 -11.28 -9.69 2.60
CA LEU A 62 -10.33 -10.75 2.93
C LEU A 62 -9.73 -11.40 1.67
N SER A 63 -10.43 -11.33 0.53
CA SER A 63 -9.95 -11.86 -0.75
C SER A 63 -8.64 -11.21 -1.20
N ASN A 64 -8.39 -9.97 -0.77
CA ASN A 64 -7.11 -9.27 -0.95
C ASN A 64 -5.93 -10.04 -0.35
N PHE A 65 -6.20 -10.92 0.62
CA PHE A 65 -5.24 -11.77 1.33
C PHE A 65 -5.39 -13.25 0.97
N SER A 66 -6.23 -13.58 0.00
CA SER A 66 -6.38 -14.97 -0.47
C SER A 66 -5.12 -15.43 -1.21
N ASN A 67 -4.96 -16.74 -1.34
CA ASN A 67 -3.84 -17.32 -2.08
C ASN A 67 -3.83 -16.92 -3.57
N GLN A 68 -4.96 -16.51 -4.15
CA GLN A 68 -4.99 -16.02 -5.54
C GLN A 68 -4.41 -14.61 -5.68
N ASN A 69 -4.53 -13.77 -4.64
CA ASN A 69 -4.08 -12.38 -4.67
C ASN A 69 -2.76 -12.14 -3.93
N THR A 70 -2.38 -12.99 -2.96
CA THR A 70 -1.19 -12.78 -2.10
C THR A 70 -0.11 -13.84 -2.14
N VAL A 71 -0.28 -14.93 -2.89
CA VAL A 71 0.88 -15.79 -3.22
C VAL A 71 1.98 -14.99 -3.96
N GLY A 72 1.65 -13.81 -4.50
CA GLY A 72 2.62 -12.83 -5.00
C GLY A 72 3.29 -11.90 -3.96
N LEU A 73 2.83 -11.84 -2.71
CA LEU A 73 3.48 -11.03 -1.65
C LEU A 73 4.53 -11.87 -0.93
N PRO A 74 5.84 -11.52 -0.98
CA PRO A 74 6.88 -12.23 -0.24
C PRO A 74 6.70 -12.19 1.28
N ASP A 75 7.34 -13.11 2.00
CA ASP A 75 7.47 -13.02 3.46
C ASP A 75 8.12 -11.68 3.83
N GLY A 76 7.56 -11.00 4.84
CA GLY A 76 8.03 -9.68 5.27
C GLY A 76 7.72 -8.51 4.33
N TRP A 77 6.90 -8.71 3.29
CA TRP A 77 6.49 -7.64 2.36
C TRP A 77 5.95 -6.39 3.06
N PHE A 78 5.09 -6.55 4.06
CA PHE A 78 4.56 -5.39 4.79
C PHE A 78 5.67 -4.62 5.49
N LYS A 79 6.67 -5.28 6.06
CA LYS A 79 7.79 -4.59 6.71
C LYS A 79 8.74 -3.95 5.70
N ALA A 80 8.83 -4.49 4.49
CA ALA A 80 9.60 -3.87 3.40
C ALA A 80 8.91 -2.61 2.83
N VAL A 81 7.58 -2.64 2.68
CA VAL A 81 6.81 -1.56 2.02
C VAL A 81 6.24 -0.55 3.02
N TYR A 82 5.77 -1.04 4.16
CA TYR A 82 5.13 -0.28 5.25
C TYR A 82 5.76 -0.66 6.61
N PRO A 83 7.03 -0.31 6.85
CA PRO A 83 7.77 -0.72 8.07
C PRO A 83 7.07 -0.31 9.37
N TRP A 84 6.26 0.75 9.32
CA TRP A 84 5.46 1.29 10.42
C TRP A 84 4.20 0.48 10.76
N ALA A 85 3.71 -0.37 9.85
CA ALA A 85 2.45 -1.10 10.06
C ALA A 85 2.64 -2.21 11.10
N ASN A 86 1.81 -2.18 12.15
CA ASN A 86 1.81 -3.11 13.28
C ASN A 86 0.49 -3.88 13.40
N ASN A 87 -0.60 -3.35 12.82
CA ASN A 87 -1.91 -3.99 12.85
C ASN A 87 -2.61 -3.96 11.49
N ILE A 88 -3.37 -5.02 11.19
CA ILE A 88 -4.33 -5.04 10.09
C ILE A 88 -5.73 -5.28 10.66
N ILE A 89 -6.64 -4.33 10.49
CA ILE A 89 -8.04 -4.41 10.91
C ILE A 89 -8.82 -5.16 9.85
N MET A 90 -9.22 -6.40 10.14
CA MET A 90 -9.88 -7.31 9.22
C MET A 90 -11.40 -7.20 9.38
N MET A 91 -12.03 -6.30 8.62
CA MET A 91 -13.39 -5.81 8.82
C MET A 91 -14.50 -6.85 8.63
N THR A 92 -14.27 -7.92 7.87
CA THR A 92 -15.31 -8.86 7.42
C THR A 92 -14.99 -10.31 7.82
N SER A 93 -14.50 -10.49 9.06
CA SER A 93 -13.91 -11.75 9.51
C SER A 93 -14.94 -12.85 9.86
N THR A 94 -16.23 -12.55 9.93
CA THR A 94 -17.31 -13.51 10.23
C THR A 94 -18.12 -13.94 9.01
N GLY A 95 -17.81 -13.44 7.81
CA GLY A 95 -18.59 -13.71 6.60
C GLY A 95 -19.77 -12.74 6.44
N GLY A 96 -20.94 -13.24 6.06
CA GLY A 96 -22.11 -12.38 5.79
C GLY A 96 -21.99 -11.55 4.51
N ARG A 97 -21.16 -12.01 3.57
CA ARG A 97 -21.00 -11.48 2.21
C ARG A 97 -20.88 -12.63 1.22
N SER A 98 -21.25 -12.39 -0.03
CA SER A 98 -21.25 -13.41 -1.07
C SER A 98 -19.86 -13.99 -1.38
N THR A 99 -18.80 -13.25 -1.07
CA THR A 99 -17.41 -13.66 -1.35
C THR A 99 -16.77 -14.48 -0.23
N ASN A 100 -17.35 -14.51 0.97
CA ASN A 100 -16.78 -15.20 2.12
C ASN A 100 -17.84 -15.66 3.15
N ASP A 101 -18.99 -16.15 2.70
CA ASP A 101 -19.96 -16.76 3.63
C ASP A 101 -19.43 -18.10 4.14
N MET A 102 -19.34 -18.25 5.47
CA MET A 102 -18.61 -19.36 6.12
C MET A 102 -19.52 -20.26 6.95
N TYR A 103 -20.84 -20.08 6.88
CA TYR A 103 -21.84 -20.84 7.63
C TYR A 103 -22.93 -21.36 6.71
N HIS A 104 -23.20 -22.66 6.79
CA HIS A 104 -24.32 -23.30 6.10
C HIS A 104 -25.05 -24.26 7.02
N GLU A 105 -26.33 -24.48 6.81
CA GLU A 105 -27.12 -25.50 7.48
C GLU A 105 -27.60 -26.55 6.49
N ILE A 106 -27.20 -27.80 6.71
CA ILE A 106 -27.73 -28.95 5.96
C ILE A 106 -28.62 -29.73 6.92
N ALA A 107 -29.92 -29.81 6.61
CA ALA A 107 -30.93 -30.43 7.47
C ALA A 107 -30.90 -29.93 8.93
N GLY A 108 -30.68 -28.63 9.12
CA GLY A 108 -30.62 -27.97 10.44
C GLY A 108 -29.31 -28.15 11.21
N THR A 109 -28.37 -28.93 10.68
CA THR A 109 -27.02 -29.11 11.23
C THR A 109 -26.09 -28.05 10.67
N PRO A 110 -25.41 -27.24 11.52
CA PRO A 110 -24.44 -26.24 11.08
C PRO A 110 -23.16 -26.85 10.51
N TYR A 111 -22.66 -26.27 9.42
CA TYR A 111 -21.37 -26.55 8.78
C TYR A 111 -20.59 -25.24 8.62
N TYR A 112 -19.31 -25.28 8.95
CA TYR A 112 -18.44 -24.10 8.91
C TYR A 112 -17.31 -24.28 7.90
N ASN A 113 -17.07 -23.27 7.06
CA ASN A 113 -15.91 -23.23 6.18
C ASN A 113 -15.06 -22.00 6.50
N PHE A 114 -14.18 -22.13 7.49
CA PHE A 114 -13.30 -21.03 7.91
C PHE A 114 -12.04 -20.86 7.04
N ASN A 115 -11.86 -21.67 5.99
CA ASN A 115 -10.65 -21.62 5.15
C ASN A 115 -10.34 -20.22 4.61
N PRO A 116 -11.30 -19.44 4.08
CA PRO A 116 -11.01 -18.08 3.59
C PRO A 116 -10.38 -17.20 4.67
N LEU A 117 -10.96 -17.19 5.87
CA LEU A 117 -10.42 -16.41 7.00
C LEU A 117 -9.04 -16.93 7.42
N LEU A 118 -8.91 -18.25 7.60
CA LEU A 118 -7.67 -18.88 8.04
C LEU A 118 -6.52 -18.67 7.05
N GLU A 119 -6.80 -18.63 5.75
CA GLU A 119 -5.83 -18.29 4.71
C GLU A 119 -5.43 -16.82 4.78
N SER A 120 -6.40 -15.91 4.79
CA SER A 120 -6.15 -14.47 4.84
C SER A 120 -5.35 -14.06 6.07
N VAL A 121 -5.70 -14.56 7.26
CA VAL A 121 -4.93 -14.32 8.49
C VAL A 121 -3.51 -14.86 8.36
N GLY A 122 -3.34 -16.07 7.83
CA GLY A 122 -2.02 -16.67 7.65
C GLY A 122 -1.13 -15.87 6.69
N ASN A 123 -1.70 -15.35 5.61
CA ASN A 123 -1.00 -14.52 4.65
C ASN A 123 -0.64 -13.14 5.21
N VAL A 124 -1.51 -12.52 6.02
CA VAL A 124 -1.18 -11.28 6.75
C VAL A 124 0.01 -11.51 7.69
N LEU A 125 -0.02 -12.56 8.52
CA LEU A 125 1.07 -12.87 9.45
C LEU A 125 2.39 -13.14 8.71
N ARG A 126 2.33 -13.91 7.62
CA ARG A 126 3.49 -14.23 6.76
C ARG A 126 4.10 -12.99 6.11
N ALA A 127 3.28 -12.14 5.50
CA ALA A 127 3.71 -10.89 4.90
C ALA A 127 4.21 -9.88 5.94
N GLY A 128 3.82 -10.02 7.21
CA GLY A 128 4.26 -9.20 8.34
C GLY A 128 5.45 -9.74 9.13
N LYS A 129 6.16 -10.75 8.64
CA LYS A 129 7.36 -11.27 9.32
C LYS A 129 8.50 -10.24 9.31
N ASP A 130 9.25 -10.18 10.41
CA ASP A 130 10.57 -9.53 10.40
C ASP A 130 11.65 -10.45 9.80
N ALA A 131 12.88 -9.97 9.72
CA ALA A 131 14.03 -10.73 9.20
C ALA A 131 14.37 -11.97 10.07
N GLN A 132 13.88 -12.02 11.31
CA GLN A 132 14.05 -13.13 12.24
C GLN A 132 12.89 -14.13 12.16
N GLY A 133 11.86 -13.85 11.36
CA GLY A 133 10.68 -14.70 11.16
C GLY A 133 9.57 -14.49 12.19
N ASN A 134 9.67 -13.49 13.07
CA ASN A 134 8.63 -13.21 14.07
C ASN A 134 7.42 -12.52 13.42
N PHE A 135 6.21 -12.86 13.87
CA PHE A 135 5.00 -12.15 13.46
C PHE A 135 4.93 -10.77 14.13
N THR A 136 5.33 -9.74 13.41
CA THR A 136 5.36 -8.36 13.91
C THR A 136 4.11 -7.54 13.58
N ILE A 137 3.24 -8.07 12.72
CA ILE A 137 1.92 -7.52 12.44
C ILE A 137 0.86 -8.39 13.09
N LYS A 138 -0.04 -7.77 13.87
CA LYS A 138 -1.12 -8.47 14.56
C LYS A 138 -2.49 -8.13 13.96
N PRO A 139 -3.32 -9.12 13.61
CA PRO A 139 -4.67 -8.83 13.12
C PRO A 139 -5.54 -8.23 14.23
N VAL A 140 -6.43 -7.33 13.84
CA VAL A 140 -7.60 -6.95 14.62
C VAL A 140 -8.80 -7.61 13.95
N ILE A 141 -9.33 -8.67 14.55
CA ILE A 141 -10.42 -9.46 13.98
C ILE A 141 -11.73 -8.72 14.23
N ALA A 142 -12.34 -8.18 13.17
CA ALA A 142 -13.67 -7.61 13.25
C ALA A 142 -14.72 -8.68 12.94
N LEU A 143 -15.54 -8.99 13.94
CA LEU A 143 -16.54 -10.06 13.92
C LEU A 143 -17.87 -9.61 13.28
N ALA A 144 -17.77 -8.75 12.28
CA ALA A 144 -18.84 -7.90 11.77
C ALA A 144 -20.15 -8.63 11.37
N GLN A 145 -20.41 -8.82 10.08
CA GLN A 145 -21.73 -9.23 9.60
C GLN A 145 -22.10 -10.65 10.05
N ILE A 146 -23.40 -10.92 10.09
CA ILE A 146 -23.95 -12.25 10.34
C ILE A 146 -23.97 -13.04 9.02
N PRO A 147 -23.57 -14.33 8.99
CA PRO A 147 -23.75 -15.19 7.82
C PRO A 147 -25.20 -15.25 7.30
N TYR A 148 -25.41 -15.41 5.99
CA TYR A 148 -26.75 -15.26 5.40
C TYR A 148 -27.75 -16.27 5.95
N GLU A 149 -27.37 -17.55 6.03
CA GLU A 149 -28.26 -18.59 6.56
C GLU A 149 -28.48 -18.46 8.08
N LEU A 150 -27.61 -17.75 8.80
CA LEU A 150 -27.74 -17.53 10.24
C LEU A 150 -28.55 -16.28 10.58
N ALA A 151 -28.67 -15.33 9.66
CA ALA A 151 -29.44 -14.10 9.87
C ALA A 151 -30.94 -14.33 9.85
N LEU A 152 -31.67 -13.50 10.61
CA LEU A 152 -33.12 -13.50 10.64
C LEU A 152 -33.72 -13.00 9.32
N ASN A 153 -33.11 -11.97 8.71
CA ASN A 153 -33.51 -11.46 7.40
C ASN A 153 -32.28 -11.19 6.51
N PRO A 154 -31.82 -12.18 5.72
CA PRO A 154 -30.67 -12.04 4.83
C PRO A 154 -30.89 -11.11 3.62
N SER A 155 -32.09 -10.53 3.46
CA SER A 155 -32.54 -9.80 2.27
C SER A 155 -32.90 -8.32 2.50
N ALA A 156 -32.54 -7.72 3.65
CA ALA A 156 -32.68 -6.27 3.84
C ALA A 156 -31.79 -5.51 2.82
N PRO A 157 -32.32 -4.48 2.12
CA PRO A 157 -31.84 -4.09 0.80
C PRO A 157 -30.37 -3.67 0.77
N SER A 158 -29.70 -4.29 -0.19
CA SER A 158 -28.36 -4.03 -0.69
C SER A 158 -28.23 -2.60 -1.21
N PHE A 159 -27.66 -1.71 -0.40
CA PHE A 159 -26.77 -0.69 -0.94
C PHE A 159 -25.58 -0.50 -0.02
N ASN A 160 -24.49 -1.21 -0.31
CA ASN A 160 -23.19 -0.77 0.15
C ASN A 160 -22.16 -0.84 -1.00
N PRO A 161 -21.62 0.31 -1.47
CA PRO A 161 -20.51 0.34 -2.44
C PRO A 161 -19.23 -0.35 -1.93
N PHE A 162 -19.14 -0.66 -0.64
CA PHE A 162 -18.06 -1.39 0.04
C PHE A 162 -18.42 -2.86 0.35
N GLY A 163 -19.65 -3.28 0.00
CA GLY A 163 -20.18 -4.64 0.03
C GLY A 163 -20.47 -5.26 1.40
N VAL A 164 -20.74 -4.46 2.44
CA VAL A 164 -21.42 -4.95 3.66
C VAL A 164 -22.81 -5.44 3.26
N ASN A 165 -23.05 -6.76 3.32
CA ASN A 165 -24.29 -7.30 2.75
C ASN A 165 -25.31 -7.81 3.76
N ASN A 166 -24.91 -8.13 5.00
CA ASN A 166 -25.88 -8.60 5.99
C ASN A 166 -25.82 -7.79 7.29
N VAL A 167 -26.89 -7.03 7.53
CA VAL A 167 -27.03 -6.07 8.62
C VAL A 167 -28.05 -6.54 9.68
N SER A 168 -28.59 -7.74 9.50
CA SER A 168 -29.62 -8.33 10.37
C SER A 168 -28.99 -9.04 11.57
N GLN A 169 -29.76 -9.14 12.65
CA GLN A 169 -29.46 -9.98 13.81
C GLN A 169 -29.49 -11.49 13.48
N PRO A 170 -28.86 -12.34 14.31
CA PRO A 170 -29.02 -13.79 14.22
C PRO A 170 -30.48 -14.23 14.43
N LYS A 171 -30.93 -15.24 13.67
CA LYS A 171 -32.22 -15.91 13.89
C LYS A 171 -32.20 -16.80 15.15
N ASP A 172 -31.02 -17.29 15.53
CA ASP A 172 -30.76 -18.11 16.70
C ASP A 172 -29.42 -17.71 17.32
N TYR A 173 -29.48 -17.13 18.51
CA TYR A 173 -28.31 -16.64 19.23
C TYR A 173 -27.43 -17.77 19.79
N THR A 174 -27.98 -18.95 20.04
CA THR A 174 -27.20 -20.12 20.46
C THR A 174 -26.35 -20.62 19.29
N LYS A 175 -26.93 -20.69 18.08
CA LYS A 175 -26.17 -21.04 16.88
C LYS A 175 -25.10 -19.99 16.56
N TYR A 176 -25.39 -18.71 16.77
CA TYR A 176 -24.39 -17.64 16.64
C TYR A 176 -23.25 -17.77 17.65
N TYR A 177 -23.55 -18.03 18.92
CA TYR A 177 -22.53 -18.33 19.93
C TYR A 177 -21.62 -19.48 19.49
N ASN A 178 -22.21 -20.61 19.07
CA ASN A 178 -21.46 -21.78 18.63
C ASN A 178 -20.59 -21.47 17.39
N TYR A 179 -21.08 -20.65 16.48
CA TYR A 179 -20.33 -20.21 15.30
C TYR A 179 -19.10 -19.37 15.67
N ILE A 180 -19.25 -18.36 16.53
CA ILE A 180 -18.12 -17.52 16.99
C ILE A 180 -17.13 -18.34 17.81
N GLN A 181 -17.59 -19.24 18.67
CA GLN A 181 -16.74 -20.18 19.41
C GLN A 181 -15.93 -21.04 18.43
N ALA A 182 -16.57 -21.65 17.43
CA ALA A 182 -15.90 -22.50 16.45
C ALA A 182 -14.90 -21.71 15.59
N LEU A 183 -15.22 -20.46 15.24
CA LEU A 183 -14.33 -19.56 14.50
C LEU A 183 -13.07 -19.24 15.32
N ALA A 184 -13.23 -18.83 16.58
CA ALA A 184 -12.12 -18.55 17.48
C ALA A 184 -11.26 -19.81 17.71
N GLN A 185 -11.90 -20.97 17.89
CA GLN A 185 -11.20 -22.24 18.05
C GLN A 185 -10.42 -22.63 16.79
N ALA A 186 -10.97 -22.39 15.60
CA ALA A 186 -10.27 -22.64 14.34
C ALA A 186 -9.00 -21.79 14.19
N LEU A 187 -9.05 -20.51 14.61
CA LEU A 187 -7.89 -19.63 14.65
C LEU A 187 -6.84 -20.13 15.65
N VAL A 188 -7.26 -20.51 16.87
CA VAL A 188 -6.36 -21.08 17.89
C VAL A 188 -5.74 -22.39 17.41
N ASN A 189 -6.51 -23.27 16.77
CA ASN A 189 -6.00 -24.54 16.23
C ASN A 189 -4.94 -24.32 15.15
N LYS A 190 -5.10 -23.28 14.31
CA LYS A 190 -4.17 -23.01 13.21
C LYS A 190 -2.93 -22.25 13.64
N PHE A 191 -3.07 -21.26 14.51
CA PHE A 191 -2.00 -20.30 14.84
C PHE A 191 -1.42 -20.47 16.25
N GLY A 192 -2.08 -21.27 17.09
CA GLY A 192 -1.71 -21.45 18.49
C GLY A 192 -2.29 -20.38 19.40
N LEU A 193 -2.67 -20.76 20.62
CA LEU A 193 -3.31 -19.87 21.59
C LEU A 193 -2.42 -18.65 21.91
N THR A 194 -1.13 -18.86 22.16
CA THR A 194 -0.19 -17.78 22.49
C THR A 194 -0.14 -16.67 21.42
N GLU A 195 -0.24 -17.04 20.14
CA GLU A 195 -0.29 -16.05 19.07
C GLU A 195 -1.64 -15.32 19.07
N VAL A 196 -2.76 -16.05 19.19
CA VAL A 196 -4.10 -15.48 19.20
C VAL A 196 -4.36 -14.58 20.41
N GLU A 197 -3.75 -14.85 21.56
CA GLU A 197 -3.76 -13.99 22.75
C GLU A 197 -3.12 -12.62 22.51
N SER A 198 -2.30 -12.47 21.46
CA SER A 198 -1.70 -11.19 21.08
C SER A 198 -2.58 -10.33 20.16
N TRP A 199 -3.74 -10.84 19.74
CA TRP A 199 -4.64 -10.17 18.81
C TRP A 199 -5.71 -9.38 19.54
N SER A 200 -6.36 -8.46 18.81
CA SER A 200 -7.52 -7.72 19.33
C SER A 200 -8.77 -8.05 18.53
N TRP A 201 -9.92 -7.95 19.18
CA TRP A 201 -11.22 -8.30 18.62
C TRP A 201 -12.16 -7.12 18.73
N LYS A 202 -12.91 -6.85 17.66
CA LYS A 202 -13.98 -5.85 17.65
C LYS A 202 -15.25 -6.48 17.11
N LEU A 203 -16.41 -6.11 17.63
CA LEU A 203 -17.67 -6.65 17.14
C LEU A 203 -17.99 -6.11 15.74
N TYR A 204 -18.15 -4.80 15.60
CA TYR A 204 -18.70 -4.22 14.37
C TYR A 204 -18.01 -2.88 14.01
N THR A 205 -18.32 -2.38 12.83
CA THR A 205 -17.89 -1.04 12.38
C THR A 205 -19.12 -0.15 12.24
N GLU A 206 -19.15 0.97 12.98
CA GLU A 206 -20.21 1.99 12.92
C GLU A 206 -21.64 1.43 12.92
N PRO A 207 -21.99 0.56 13.89
CA PRO A 207 -23.33 -0.02 13.97
C PRO A 207 -24.43 1.04 14.20
N ASP A 208 -24.03 2.21 14.70
CA ASP A 208 -24.89 3.34 15.01
C ASP A 208 -24.98 4.38 13.87
N ASN A 209 -24.58 3.98 12.66
CA ASN A 209 -24.65 4.86 11.49
C ASN A 209 -26.04 4.95 10.87
N ASN A 210 -26.32 6.10 10.25
CA ASN A 210 -27.60 6.34 9.56
C ASN A 210 -27.68 5.67 8.17
N LEU A 211 -26.62 4.95 7.77
CA LEU A 211 -26.57 4.19 6.51
C LEU A 211 -27.12 2.77 6.67
N GLY A 212 -27.56 2.39 7.88
CA GLY A 212 -28.16 1.10 8.14
C GLY A 212 -27.16 -0.05 8.16
N TRP A 213 -25.90 0.21 8.56
CA TRP A 213 -24.88 -0.85 8.65
C TRP A 213 -25.22 -1.89 9.72
N TRP A 214 -26.09 -1.55 10.66
CA TRP A 214 -26.79 -2.50 11.52
C TRP A 214 -28.28 -2.15 11.54
N ALA A 215 -29.10 -3.07 11.07
CA ALA A 215 -30.54 -2.89 10.89
C ALA A 215 -31.28 -4.20 11.17
N PRO A 216 -31.42 -4.58 12.45
CA PRO A 216 -32.19 -5.75 12.82
C PRO A 216 -33.63 -5.65 12.31
N TYR A 217 -34.19 -6.80 11.92
CA TYR A 217 -35.50 -6.87 11.32
C TYR A 217 -36.61 -6.68 12.35
N GLY A 218 -37.63 -5.88 11.98
CA GLY A 218 -38.82 -5.67 12.79
C GLY A 218 -38.62 -4.74 14.00
N THR A 219 -37.49 -4.06 14.10
CA THR A 219 -37.09 -3.24 15.26
C THR A 219 -37.00 -1.75 14.92
N ASN A 220 -37.13 -0.89 15.94
CA ASN A 220 -36.90 0.56 15.84
C ASN A 220 -35.49 0.93 16.35
N THR A 221 -35.10 2.21 16.32
CA THR A 221 -33.75 2.65 16.71
C THR A 221 -33.32 2.20 18.12
N THR A 222 -34.19 2.31 19.13
CA THR A 222 -33.92 1.84 20.50
C THR A 222 -33.76 0.33 20.54
N SER A 223 -34.66 -0.41 19.89
CA SER A 223 -34.58 -1.88 19.83
C SER A 223 -33.38 -2.36 19.01
N ASN A 224 -32.93 -1.61 18.00
CA ASN A 224 -31.72 -1.92 17.22
C ASN A 224 -30.50 -1.89 18.11
N ARG A 225 -30.39 -0.87 18.98
CA ARG A 225 -29.29 -0.75 19.93
C ARG A 225 -29.26 -1.92 20.91
N ASP A 226 -30.39 -2.22 21.53
CA ASP A 226 -30.46 -3.27 22.55
C ASP A 226 -30.16 -4.66 21.93
N GLU A 227 -30.60 -4.89 20.70
CA GLU A 227 -30.25 -6.09 19.94
C GLU A 227 -28.75 -6.15 19.61
N TYR A 228 -28.11 -5.00 19.35
CA TYR A 228 -26.65 -4.93 19.18
C TYR A 228 -25.90 -5.23 20.48
N PHE A 229 -26.39 -4.74 21.62
CA PHE A 229 -25.78 -5.00 22.94
C PHE A 229 -25.88 -6.48 23.29
N LYS A 230 -27.01 -7.11 22.99
CA LYS A 230 -27.19 -8.55 23.08
C LYS A 230 -26.20 -9.31 22.18
N LEU A 231 -25.99 -8.87 20.95
CA LEU A 231 -24.97 -9.46 20.06
C LEU A 231 -23.56 -9.35 20.67
N TYR A 232 -23.23 -8.22 21.28
CA TYR A 232 -21.98 -8.01 22.00
C TYR A 232 -21.78 -9.00 23.15
N ASP A 233 -22.82 -9.21 23.96
CA ASP A 233 -22.77 -10.14 25.09
C ASP A 233 -22.50 -11.59 24.65
N TYR A 234 -23.23 -12.07 23.63
CA TYR A 234 -23.05 -13.41 23.09
C TYR A 234 -21.68 -13.59 22.42
N THR A 235 -21.20 -12.58 21.72
CA THR A 235 -19.87 -12.60 21.09
C THR A 235 -18.77 -12.69 22.14
N ASN A 236 -18.89 -11.89 23.21
CA ASN A 236 -17.92 -11.89 24.30
C ASN A 236 -17.84 -13.25 24.98
N ALA A 237 -19.00 -13.82 25.34
CA ALA A 237 -19.08 -15.12 25.97
C ALA A 237 -18.52 -16.25 25.08
N ALA A 238 -18.73 -16.18 23.76
CA ALA A 238 -18.20 -17.14 22.82
C ALA A 238 -16.66 -17.07 22.75
N LEU A 239 -16.09 -15.86 22.65
CA LEU A 239 -14.64 -15.67 22.65
C LEU A 239 -13.99 -16.13 23.97
N GLN A 240 -14.60 -15.79 25.11
CA GLN A 240 -14.11 -16.18 26.45
C GLN A 240 -14.14 -17.69 26.69
N SER A 241 -14.93 -18.45 25.93
CA SER A 241 -14.95 -19.92 26.01
C SER A 241 -13.71 -20.57 25.38
N VAL A 242 -12.97 -19.82 24.56
CA VAL A 242 -11.77 -20.29 23.83
C VAL A 242 -10.51 -19.58 24.30
N ILE A 243 -10.59 -18.26 24.54
CA ILE A 243 -9.47 -17.40 24.92
C ILE A 243 -9.66 -16.98 26.38
N PRO A 244 -8.66 -17.18 27.28
CA PRO A 244 -8.76 -16.75 28.66
C PRO A 244 -9.15 -15.28 28.78
N SER A 245 -10.12 -14.96 29.65
CA SER A 245 -10.66 -13.60 29.79
C SER A 245 -9.60 -12.53 30.11
N ASN A 246 -8.57 -12.89 30.88
CA ASN A 246 -7.43 -12.02 31.21
C ASN A 246 -6.43 -11.83 30.06
N LYS A 247 -6.61 -12.53 28.93
CA LYS A 247 -5.79 -12.43 27.71
C LYS A 247 -6.59 -11.94 26.51
N LEU A 248 -7.92 -12.05 26.55
CA LEU A 248 -8.80 -11.54 25.51
C LEU A 248 -8.82 -10.00 25.52
N VAL A 249 -8.48 -9.38 24.39
CA VAL A 249 -8.67 -7.95 24.14
C VAL A 249 -9.86 -7.77 23.21
N VAL A 250 -11.02 -7.42 23.76
CA VAL A 250 -12.28 -7.28 22.98
C VAL A 250 -12.95 -5.93 23.21
N GLY A 251 -13.59 -5.40 22.17
CA GLY A 251 -14.40 -4.19 22.25
C GLY A 251 -15.63 -4.23 21.37
N PRO A 252 -16.57 -3.29 21.58
CA PRO A 252 -17.86 -3.28 20.91
C PRO A 252 -17.79 -2.79 19.46
N GLY A 253 -16.61 -2.51 18.91
CA GLY A 253 -16.49 -1.83 17.63
C GLY A 253 -16.25 -0.33 17.74
N ASN A 254 -16.21 0.33 16.59
CA ASN A 254 -16.06 1.78 16.50
C ASN A 254 -17.42 2.47 16.37
N MET A 255 -17.72 3.36 17.31
CA MET A 255 -18.98 4.11 17.37
C MET A 255 -18.86 5.47 16.66
N LEU A 256 -19.96 5.95 16.06
CA LEU A 256 -20.06 7.29 15.46
C LEU A 256 -20.72 8.32 16.37
N ASN A 257 -21.65 7.92 17.23
CA ASN A 257 -22.51 8.82 17.99
C ASN A 257 -22.30 8.58 19.49
N GLU A 258 -21.70 9.54 20.18
CA GLU A 258 -21.41 9.41 21.60
C GLU A 258 -22.66 9.58 22.48
N THR A 259 -23.52 10.55 22.16
CA THR A 259 -24.71 10.90 22.98
C THR A 259 -25.83 9.86 22.94
N THR A 260 -25.68 8.82 22.12
CA THR A 260 -26.64 7.73 22.01
C THR A 260 -25.94 6.39 22.27
N TRP A 261 -25.52 5.68 21.24
CA TRP A 261 -25.06 4.30 21.32
C TRP A 261 -23.72 4.18 22.02
N GLY A 262 -22.80 5.12 21.78
CA GLY A 262 -21.46 5.09 22.34
C GLY A 262 -21.41 5.13 23.87
N SER A 263 -22.05 6.13 24.50
CA SER A 263 -22.16 6.19 25.97
C SER A 263 -23.00 5.04 26.54
N GLN A 264 -24.06 4.62 25.83
CA GLN A 264 -24.96 3.55 26.28
C GLN A 264 -24.30 2.17 26.26
N ILE A 265 -23.42 1.86 25.30
CA ILE A 265 -22.73 0.56 25.28
C ILE A 265 -21.63 0.49 26.33
N ILE A 266 -20.99 1.64 26.64
CA ILE A 266 -20.07 1.75 27.78
C ILE A 266 -20.83 1.47 29.08
N ALA A 267 -21.99 2.09 29.27
CA ALA A 267 -22.84 1.85 30.44
C ALA A 267 -23.33 0.39 30.50
N HIS A 268 -23.77 -0.19 29.38
CA HIS A 268 -24.18 -1.59 29.29
C HIS A 268 -23.05 -2.55 29.72
N ALA A 269 -21.84 -2.35 29.20
CA ALA A 269 -20.70 -3.16 29.58
C ALA A 269 -20.33 -3.01 31.07
N ALA A 270 -20.54 -1.84 31.66
CA ALA A 270 -20.21 -1.57 33.05
C ALA A 270 -21.25 -2.07 34.05
N THR A 271 -22.54 -1.93 33.75
CA THR A 271 -23.65 -2.10 34.71
C THR A 271 -24.90 -2.75 34.13
N GLY A 272 -24.96 -2.96 32.81
CA GLY A 272 -26.08 -3.64 32.15
C GLY A 272 -26.14 -5.13 32.49
N THR A 273 -27.27 -5.77 32.21
CA THR A 273 -27.40 -7.23 32.33
C THR A 273 -26.89 -7.88 31.05
N ASN A 274 -25.86 -8.71 31.17
CA ASN A 274 -25.35 -9.50 30.06
C ASN A 274 -26.41 -10.52 29.60
N ALA A 275 -26.83 -10.42 28.34
CA ALA A 275 -27.92 -11.22 27.79
C ALA A 275 -27.61 -12.72 27.61
N TYR A 276 -26.34 -13.12 27.71
CA TYR A 276 -25.93 -14.53 27.68
C TYR A 276 -25.83 -15.11 29.09
N THR A 277 -25.10 -14.46 30.00
CA THR A 277 -24.84 -14.99 31.35
C THR A 277 -25.93 -14.65 32.36
N GLY A 278 -26.73 -13.61 32.10
CA GLY A 278 -27.69 -13.04 33.05
C GLY A 278 -27.04 -12.25 34.20
N THR A 279 -25.71 -12.09 34.20
CA THR A 279 -24.97 -11.35 35.23
C THR A 279 -24.81 -9.88 34.86
N THR A 280 -24.45 -9.04 35.83
CA THR A 280 -24.11 -7.64 35.57
C THR A 280 -22.76 -7.51 34.86
N GLY A 281 -22.73 -6.70 33.81
CA GLY A 281 -21.55 -6.29 33.06
C GLY A 281 -21.12 -7.28 31.97
N THR A 282 -20.42 -6.74 30.97
CA THR A 282 -19.81 -7.48 29.86
C THR A 282 -18.39 -6.96 29.66
N GLN A 283 -17.42 -7.86 29.52
CA GLN A 283 -16.01 -7.49 29.40
C GLN A 283 -15.80 -6.48 28.26
N MET A 284 -15.01 -5.44 28.52
CA MET A 284 -14.52 -4.51 27.50
C MET A 284 -13.06 -4.22 27.85
N ASN A 285 -12.17 -4.32 26.88
CA ASN A 285 -10.73 -4.03 27.05
C ASN A 285 -10.29 -2.87 26.16
N THR A 286 -11.01 -2.65 25.06
CA THR A 286 -10.73 -1.62 24.07
C THR A 286 -12.03 -0.94 23.69
N PHE A 287 -11.98 0.38 23.48
CA PHE A 287 -13.09 1.17 22.99
C PHE A 287 -12.59 2.15 21.94
N THR A 288 -13.24 2.13 20.77
CA THR A 288 -12.82 2.88 19.59
C THR A 288 -13.99 3.68 19.03
N PHE A 289 -13.69 4.69 18.23
CA PHE A 289 -14.69 5.49 17.51
C PHE A 289 -14.31 5.67 16.04
N SER A 290 -15.25 6.21 15.27
CA SER A 290 -14.98 6.76 13.93
C SER A 290 -15.12 8.28 13.95
N TRP A 291 -14.34 8.98 13.14
CA TRP A 291 -14.50 10.42 12.96
C TRP A 291 -14.05 10.89 11.59
N TYR A 292 -14.90 11.64 10.90
CA TYR A 292 -14.64 12.15 9.56
C TYR A 292 -14.68 13.67 9.58
N ALA A 293 -13.57 14.32 9.20
CA ALA A 293 -13.57 15.76 8.99
C ALA A 293 -14.39 16.07 7.75
N ARG A 294 -15.40 16.94 7.91
CA ARG A 294 -16.20 17.45 6.79
C ARG A 294 -16.05 18.96 6.61
N HIS A 295 -15.87 19.43 5.38
CA HIS A 295 -15.70 20.80 4.94
C HIS A 295 -16.95 21.26 4.15
N GLY A 296 -18.00 21.66 4.87
CA GLY A 296 -19.25 22.17 4.26
C GLY A 296 -20.44 22.08 5.22
N ALA A 297 -21.30 23.12 5.23
CA ALA A 297 -22.45 23.30 6.14
C ALA A 297 -22.12 23.59 7.63
N GLY A 298 -21.11 24.43 7.89
CA GLY A 298 -20.83 24.90 9.26
C GLY A 298 -20.17 23.85 10.15
N TYR A 299 -19.63 22.78 9.55
CA TYR A 299 -18.68 21.88 10.18
C TYR A 299 -17.30 22.34 9.76
N TYR A 300 -16.61 22.99 10.70
CA TYR A 300 -15.22 23.34 10.58
C TYR A 300 -14.52 22.80 11.82
N ASP A 301 -13.34 22.27 11.56
CA ASP A 301 -12.15 22.64 12.28
C ASP A 301 -11.54 21.64 13.26
N LEU A 302 -10.27 21.39 13.01
CA LEU A 302 -9.26 20.95 13.95
C LEU A 302 -9.06 21.98 15.09
N THR A 303 -9.57 23.22 14.96
CA THR A 303 -9.66 24.28 15.96
C THR A 303 -11.08 24.83 16.25
N ASN A 304 -11.75 24.28 17.27
CA ASN A 304 -12.58 25.02 18.23
C ASN A 304 -13.69 26.02 17.82
N SER A 305 -14.27 26.01 16.61
CA SER A 305 -15.40 26.91 16.31
C SER A 305 -16.56 26.28 15.52
N GLY A 306 -17.42 25.56 16.25
CA GLY A 306 -18.79 25.24 15.84
C GLY A 306 -18.96 23.88 15.17
N SER A 307 -19.85 23.07 15.75
CA SER A 307 -20.11 21.64 15.48
C SER A 307 -18.97 20.68 15.90
N GLU A 308 -19.26 19.41 16.17
CA GLU A 308 -18.37 18.50 16.91
C GLU A 308 -16.98 18.30 16.25
N ASN A 309 -15.93 18.90 16.82
CA ASN A 309 -14.55 18.65 16.42
C ASN A 309 -13.96 17.39 17.09
N LEU A 310 -12.86 16.86 16.54
CA LEU A 310 -12.21 15.64 17.03
C LEU A 310 -11.89 15.70 18.54
N GLN A 311 -11.43 16.85 19.05
CA GLN A 311 -11.10 17.00 20.46
C GLN A 311 -12.35 16.88 21.36
N THR A 312 -13.47 17.46 20.92
CA THR A 312 -14.75 17.34 21.64
C THR A 312 -15.21 15.89 21.68
N ARG A 313 -15.08 15.16 20.56
CA ARG A 313 -15.38 13.72 20.48
C ARG A 313 -14.54 12.89 21.45
N ILE A 314 -13.23 13.10 21.43
CA ILE A 314 -12.29 12.43 22.34
C ILE A 314 -12.66 12.70 23.80
N ASN A 315 -12.88 13.97 24.14
CA ASN A 315 -13.26 14.37 25.50
C ASN A 315 -14.58 13.72 25.94
N SER A 316 -15.56 13.63 25.05
CA SER A 316 -16.86 13.03 25.36
C SER A 316 -16.72 11.54 25.67
N PHE A 317 -16.04 10.77 24.82
CA PHE A 317 -15.82 9.34 25.06
C PHE A 317 -14.94 9.07 26.29
N GLN A 318 -13.89 9.86 26.50
CA GLN A 318 -13.08 9.76 27.73
C GLN A 318 -13.92 10.04 28.98
N SER A 319 -14.80 11.05 28.93
CA SER A 319 -15.70 11.37 30.03
C SER A 319 -16.70 10.25 30.29
N SER A 320 -17.26 9.64 29.24
CA SER A 320 -18.17 8.50 29.35
C SER A 320 -17.48 7.27 29.93
N LEU A 321 -16.24 6.96 29.54
CA LEU A 321 -15.45 5.88 30.16
C LEU A 321 -15.10 6.18 31.63
N ALA A 322 -14.75 7.44 31.95
CA ALA A 322 -14.39 7.85 33.30
C ALA A 322 -15.56 7.75 34.30
N GLN A 323 -16.82 7.72 33.84
CA GLN A 323 -17.98 7.44 34.70
C GLN A 323 -18.00 5.99 35.23
N TYR A 324 -17.27 5.08 34.59
CA TYR A 324 -17.25 3.65 34.89
C TYR A 324 -15.82 3.13 35.11
N PRO A 325 -15.10 3.62 36.15
CA PRO A 325 -13.69 3.26 36.38
C PRO A 325 -13.48 1.76 36.61
N GLN A 326 -14.52 1.01 37.00
CA GLN A 326 -14.48 -0.45 37.15
C GLN A 326 -14.21 -1.20 35.84
N LEU A 327 -14.51 -0.59 34.68
CA LEU A 327 -14.16 -1.18 33.38
C LEU A 327 -12.64 -1.20 33.17
N ASN A 328 -11.90 -0.25 33.78
CA ASN A 328 -10.47 -0.07 33.56
C ASN A 328 -10.08 0.01 32.06
N VAL A 329 -10.92 0.67 31.26
CA VAL A 329 -10.72 0.86 29.82
C VAL A 329 -10.36 2.32 29.56
N ALA A 330 -9.23 2.54 28.91
CA ALA A 330 -8.89 3.83 28.31
C ALA A 330 -9.43 3.91 26.88
N LEU A 331 -9.76 5.12 26.43
CA LEU A 331 -10.12 5.35 25.04
C LEU A 331 -8.95 4.94 24.14
N THR A 332 -9.15 3.90 23.34
CA THR A 332 -8.10 3.34 22.48
C THR A 332 -7.80 4.28 21.32
N GLY A 333 -8.84 4.90 20.78
CA GLY A 333 -8.75 5.95 19.76
C GLY A 333 -9.68 5.68 18.58
N SER A 334 -9.21 5.94 17.37
CA SER A 334 -10.03 5.82 16.16
C SER A 334 -9.61 4.63 15.29
N ASP A 335 -10.59 3.82 14.88
CA ASP A 335 -10.39 2.74 13.91
C ASP A 335 -10.73 3.17 12.48
N GLU A 336 -11.41 4.30 12.29
CA GLU A 336 -11.61 4.96 10.99
C GLU A 336 -11.63 6.49 11.13
N THR A 337 -10.64 7.15 10.51
CA THR A 337 -10.60 8.60 10.43
C THR A 337 -10.20 9.10 9.04
N ALA A 338 -10.90 10.09 8.50
CA ALA A 338 -10.54 10.66 7.20
C ALA A 338 -10.89 12.14 7.09
N MET A 339 -10.18 12.83 6.20
CA MET A 339 -10.68 14.04 5.58
C MET A 339 -11.65 13.62 4.47
N TYR A 340 -12.93 13.99 4.60
CA TYR A 340 -14.00 13.43 3.79
C TYR A 340 -14.41 14.31 2.61
N ASP A 341 -14.21 15.62 2.70
CA ASP A 341 -14.44 16.64 1.66
C ASP A 341 -13.51 17.85 1.86
N ASP A 342 -13.33 18.64 0.80
CA ASP A 342 -12.47 19.82 0.72
C ASP A 342 -13.19 21.10 1.11
N GLU A 343 -12.45 22.21 1.24
CA GLU A 343 -13.00 23.53 1.60
C GLU A 343 -14.13 24.05 0.70
N ASN A 344 -14.36 23.41 -0.45
CA ASN A 344 -15.43 23.71 -1.41
C ASN A 344 -16.59 22.68 -1.37
N GLY A 345 -16.59 21.74 -0.43
CA GLY A 345 -17.60 20.70 -0.27
C GLY A 345 -17.44 19.50 -1.20
N ASN A 346 -16.29 19.35 -1.85
CA ASN A 346 -16.05 18.26 -2.77
C ASN A 346 -15.50 17.02 -2.05
N ALA A 347 -16.10 15.85 -2.28
CA ALA A 347 -15.77 14.64 -1.54
C ALA A 347 -14.37 14.05 -1.83
N TYR A 348 -13.61 13.76 -0.78
CA TYR A 348 -12.33 13.02 -0.78
C TYR A 348 -12.51 11.50 -0.64
N ARG A 349 -13.59 11.00 -0.02
CA ARG A 349 -13.90 9.57 0.17
C ARG A 349 -12.76 8.65 0.69
N ALA A 350 -11.64 9.18 1.20
CA ALA A 350 -10.54 8.42 1.80
C ALA A 350 -9.47 9.34 2.46
N GLY A 351 -9.16 10.50 1.87
CA GLY A 351 -8.19 11.48 2.41
C GLY A 351 -7.51 12.31 1.30
N ASP A 352 -6.42 13.04 1.65
CA ASP A 352 -5.52 13.72 0.68
C ASP A 352 -4.09 13.12 0.66
N GLY A 353 -3.58 12.89 -0.56
CA GLY A 353 -2.34 12.16 -0.83
C GLY A 353 -1.06 13.00 -0.86
N GLY A 354 -1.22 14.32 -0.81
CA GLY A 354 -0.14 15.29 -0.88
C GLY A 354 0.18 15.90 0.47
N GLU A 355 0.69 17.12 0.41
CA GLU A 355 1.22 17.88 1.53
C GLU A 355 0.13 18.40 2.49
N VAL A 356 -1.09 18.62 1.97
CA VAL A 356 -2.26 18.99 2.79
C VAL A 356 -2.63 17.82 3.70
N GLY A 357 -2.79 16.62 3.14
CA GLY A 357 -3.01 15.41 3.92
C GLY A 357 -1.87 15.20 4.92
N ALA A 358 -0.62 15.38 4.51
CA ALA A 358 0.55 15.23 5.38
C ALA A 358 0.49 16.07 6.65
N SER A 359 0.28 17.37 6.49
CA SER A 359 0.18 18.32 7.59
C SER A 359 -1.07 18.07 8.46
N TRP A 360 -2.18 17.62 7.86
CA TRP A 360 -3.40 17.22 8.58
C TRP A 360 -3.16 15.99 9.48
N TYR A 361 -2.51 14.93 8.95
CA TYR A 361 -2.17 13.73 9.72
C TYR A 361 -1.16 14.03 10.84
N ALA A 362 -0.22 14.97 10.65
CA ALA A 362 0.65 15.43 11.74
C ALA A 362 -0.15 16.10 12.86
N GLY A 363 -1.20 16.86 12.52
CA GLY A 363 -2.14 17.42 13.49
C GLY A 363 -2.98 16.35 14.21
N LEU A 364 -3.38 15.28 13.53
CA LEU A 364 -4.03 14.13 14.16
C LEU A 364 -3.09 13.44 15.16
N TYR A 365 -1.85 13.19 14.77
CA TYR A 365 -0.83 12.60 15.65
C TYR A 365 -0.63 13.44 16.91
N LYS A 366 -0.48 14.77 16.78
CA LYS A 366 -0.36 15.67 17.94
C LYS A 366 -1.51 15.50 18.92
N ARG A 367 -2.76 15.54 18.43
CA ARG A 367 -3.96 15.35 19.26
C ARG A 367 -3.99 13.96 19.87
N ALA A 368 -3.60 12.92 19.14
CA ALA A 368 -3.55 11.56 19.65
C ALA A 368 -2.55 11.44 20.82
N GLN A 369 -1.38 12.07 20.72
CA GLN A 369 -0.40 12.11 21.81
C GLN A 369 -0.89 12.92 23.02
N ASP A 370 -1.49 14.09 22.80
CA ASP A 370 -2.05 14.93 23.86
C ASP A 370 -3.13 14.19 24.66
N ASN A 371 -3.93 13.38 23.97
CA ASN A 371 -5.04 12.64 24.56
C ASN A 371 -4.70 11.17 24.90
N HIS A 372 -3.43 10.79 24.81
CA HIS A 372 -2.94 9.45 25.15
C HIS A 372 -3.62 8.29 24.40
N LEU A 373 -4.06 8.53 23.17
CA LEU A 373 -4.68 7.50 22.34
C LEU A 373 -3.64 6.46 21.91
N ALA A 374 -4.03 5.20 21.87
CA ALA A 374 -3.17 4.09 21.43
C ALA A 374 -3.17 3.92 19.92
N ARG A 375 -4.27 4.26 19.24
CA ARG A 375 -4.45 4.05 17.80
C ARG A 375 -5.30 5.14 17.17
N VAL A 376 -4.87 5.67 16.04
CA VAL A 376 -5.68 6.48 15.12
C VAL A 376 -5.43 5.91 13.74
N THR A 377 -6.48 5.38 13.13
CA THR A 377 -6.38 4.65 11.86
C THR A 377 -7.01 5.48 10.76
N PRO A 378 -6.19 6.13 9.92
CA PRO A 378 -6.71 6.77 8.73
C PRO A 378 -7.41 5.80 7.79
N TRP A 379 -8.60 6.17 7.29
CA TRP A 379 -9.42 5.32 6.44
C TRP A 379 -8.71 4.97 5.12
N PHE A 380 -7.90 5.89 4.58
CA PHE A 380 -7.10 5.63 3.38
C PHE A 380 -5.99 4.59 3.55
N PHE A 381 -5.65 4.14 4.75
CA PHE A 381 -4.76 2.99 4.95
C PHE A 381 -5.46 1.67 4.65
N TRP A 382 -6.33 1.62 3.66
CA TRP A 382 -7.03 0.42 3.24
C TRP A 382 -6.20 -0.39 2.24
N THR A 383 -6.23 -1.70 2.43
CA THR A 383 -5.29 -2.64 1.80
C THR A 383 -5.56 -2.86 0.32
N THR A 384 -6.79 -2.73 -0.18
CA THR A 384 -7.08 -2.92 -1.63
C THR A 384 -6.33 -1.92 -2.51
N GLY A 385 -6.35 -0.62 -2.15
CA GLY A 385 -5.58 0.41 -2.86
C GLY A 385 -4.07 0.29 -2.62
N SER A 386 -3.67 -0.04 -1.39
CA SER A 386 -2.26 -0.18 -0.98
C SER A 386 -1.53 -1.35 -1.63
N LEU A 387 -2.22 -2.48 -1.85
CA LEU A 387 -1.66 -3.70 -2.43
C LEU A 387 -1.59 -3.67 -3.97
N THR A 388 -2.53 -2.98 -4.63
CA THR A 388 -2.64 -2.94 -6.10
C THR A 388 -1.85 -1.80 -6.74
N ASN A 389 -1.54 -0.73 -6.00
CA ASN A 389 -0.71 0.38 -6.48
C ASN A 389 0.18 0.95 -5.37
N PRO A 390 1.30 0.28 -5.01
CA PRO A 390 2.17 0.72 -3.93
C PRO A 390 2.84 2.08 -4.19
N ALA A 391 2.83 2.61 -5.41
CA ALA A 391 3.43 3.91 -5.74
C ALA A 391 2.46 5.09 -5.54
N GLY A 392 1.18 4.91 -5.88
CA GLY A 392 0.14 5.95 -5.72
C GLY A 392 -0.17 6.31 -4.26
N ASN A 393 0.17 5.44 -3.31
CA ASN A 393 -0.17 5.63 -1.90
C ASN A 393 0.97 6.23 -1.04
N LYS A 394 2.17 6.40 -1.60
CA LYS A 394 3.38 6.60 -0.79
C LYS A 394 3.50 7.97 -0.11
N SER A 395 3.11 9.08 -0.74
CA SER A 395 3.41 10.41 -0.20
C SER A 395 2.65 10.76 1.09
N ALA A 396 1.36 10.42 1.19
CA ALA A 396 0.63 10.52 2.46
C ALA A 396 1.02 9.42 3.46
N MET A 397 1.33 8.19 3.01
CA MET A 397 1.73 7.08 3.90
C MET A 397 3.13 7.24 4.52
N TYR A 398 4.06 7.96 3.89
CA TYR A 398 5.36 8.26 4.51
C TYR A 398 5.27 9.30 5.63
N ASN A 399 4.13 9.99 5.81
CA ASN A 399 3.90 10.68 7.08
C ASN A 399 3.85 9.68 8.23
N ALA A 400 3.19 8.53 8.09
CA ALA A 400 3.25 7.49 9.11
C ALA A 400 4.69 7.03 9.38
N TYR A 401 5.58 7.05 8.39
CA TYR A 401 7.02 6.80 8.60
C TYR A 401 7.71 7.93 9.40
N LEU A 402 7.45 9.21 9.13
CA LEU A 402 7.93 10.32 9.97
C LEU A 402 7.40 10.24 11.40
N LEU A 403 6.12 9.92 11.56
CA LEU A 403 5.44 9.83 12.84
C LEU A 403 5.94 8.64 13.65
N THR A 404 6.14 7.47 13.03
CA THR A 404 6.72 6.29 13.71
C THR A 404 8.21 6.45 14.00
N ASN A 405 8.97 7.19 13.19
CA ASN A 405 10.37 7.51 13.51
C ASN A 405 10.54 8.36 14.76
N MET A 406 9.48 8.98 15.30
CA MET A 406 9.54 9.60 16.63
C MET A 406 9.96 8.62 17.73
N LEU A 407 9.69 7.32 17.56
CA LEU A 407 10.13 6.26 18.47
C LEU A 407 11.60 5.85 18.28
N GLY A 408 12.20 6.13 17.12
CA GLY A 408 13.51 5.61 16.75
C GLY A 408 13.55 4.10 16.52
N ALA A 409 14.75 3.58 16.23
CA ALA A 409 14.95 2.17 15.92
C ALA A 409 14.65 1.22 17.09
N SER A 410 14.67 1.72 18.33
CA SER A 410 14.33 0.95 19.53
C SER A 410 12.83 0.69 19.68
N GLY A 411 11.98 1.42 18.94
CA GLY A 411 10.53 1.34 19.06
C GLY A 411 9.97 1.97 20.35
N THR A 412 10.81 2.65 21.14
CA THR A 412 10.42 3.26 22.42
C THR A 412 11.07 4.63 22.60
N ALA A 413 10.28 5.65 22.93
CA ALA A 413 10.78 6.98 23.26
C ALA A 413 9.92 7.65 24.35
N ASN A 414 10.57 8.49 25.16
CA ASN A 414 9.90 9.34 26.13
C ASN A 414 9.35 10.58 25.42
N ARG A 415 8.11 10.94 25.70
CA ARG A 415 7.52 12.19 25.25
C ARG A 415 8.11 13.33 26.07
N LEU A 416 8.50 14.41 25.41
CA LEU A 416 8.99 15.61 26.07
C LEU A 416 7.92 16.71 26.11
N SER A 417 7.99 17.56 27.13
CA SER A 417 7.15 18.76 27.22
C SER A 417 7.57 19.80 26.19
N VAL A 418 6.60 20.40 25.49
CA VAL A 418 6.80 21.47 24.51
C VAL A 418 5.95 22.67 24.87
N ASN A 419 6.57 23.84 24.99
CA ASN A 419 5.91 25.13 25.19
C ASN A 419 6.02 25.97 23.91
N THR A 420 4.89 26.45 23.40
CA THR A 420 4.83 27.28 22.19
C THR A 420 4.70 28.75 22.55
N SER A 421 5.44 29.62 21.87
CA SER A 421 5.38 31.08 22.02
C SER A 421 5.56 31.78 20.68
N GLY A 422 5.29 33.09 20.62
CA GLY A 422 5.35 33.88 19.39
C GLY A 422 4.01 33.93 18.66
N THR A 423 4.07 34.29 17.38
CA THR A 423 2.87 34.39 16.51
C THR A 423 3.15 33.75 15.16
N VAL A 424 2.12 33.14 14.57
CA VAL A 424 2.11 32.69 13.17
C VAL A 424 1.93 33.89 12.23
N SER A 425 2.51 33.78 11.05
CA SER A 425 2.44 34.78 9.97
C SER A 425 1.05 34.82 9.36
N ASN A 426 0.41 33.66 9.21
CA ASN A 426 -0.98 33.49 8.81
C ASN A 426 -1.83 32.98 9.98
N PRO A 427 -2.79 33.76 10.51
CA PRO A 427 -3.64 33.32 11.62
C PRO A 427 -4.49 32.08 11.34
N GLY A 428 -4.67 31.68 10.08
CA GLY A 428 -5.35 30.43 9.73
C GLY A 428 -4.44 29.19 9.75
N ASP A 429 -3.13 29.36 9.94
CA ASP A 429 -2.17 28.26 10.00
C ASP A 429 -2.13 27.67 11.43
N GLU A 430 -2.30 26.36 11.52
CA GLU A 430 -2.02 25.54 12.70
C GLU A 430 -0.54 25.12 12.67
N VAL A 431 0.30 25.89 13.38
CA VAL A 431 1.74 25.60 13.55
C VAL A 431 2.00 25.01 14.93
N GLN A 432 2.34 23.71 15.00
CA GLN A 432 2.46 22.96 16.26
C GLN A 432 3.62 21.96 16.23
N SER A 433 3.90 21.32 17.38
CA SER A 433 5.03 20.40 17.54
C SER A 433 4.77 19.24 18.51
N VAL A 434 5.46 18.11 18.28
CA VAL A 434 5.62 16.97 19.21
C VAL A 434 7.10 16.69 19.39
N ALA A 435 7.55 16.46 20.61
CA ALA A 435 8.94 16.13 20.90
C ALA A 435 9.10 14.80 21.65
N ALA A 436 10.21 14.11 21.38
CA ALA A 436 10.55 12.81 21.93
C ALA A 436 12.04 12.71 22.27
N TYR A 437 12.37 11.91 23.28
CA TYR A 437 13.74 11.52 23.62
C TYR A 437 13.87 10.00 23.61
N ASP A 438 14.77 9.50 22.76
CA ASP A 438 15.20 8.11 22.73
C ASP A 438 16.49 7.97 23.54
N PRO A 439 16.43 7.40 24.76
CA PRO A 439 17.61 7.26 25.62
C PRO A 439 18.61 6.24 25.08
N THR A 440 18.17 5.28 24.25
CA THR A 440 19.04 4.23 23.69
C THR A 440 19.93 4.81 22.60
N ALA A 441 19.35 5.64 21.73
CA ALA A 441 20.07 6.33 20.67
C ALA A 441 20.65 7.69 21.11
N ASN A 442 20.40 8.12 22.35
CA ASN A 442 20.70 9.48 22.84
C ASN A 442 20.28 10.56 21.81
N THR A 443 19.04 10.46 21.35
CA THR A 443 18.52 11.29 20.26
C THR A 443 17.24 11.99 20.69
N ILE A 444 17.22 13.31 20.52
CA ILE A 444 16.02 14.12 20.69
C ILE A 444 15.40 14.33 19.31
N ARG A 445 14.11 14.03 19.17
CA ARG A 445 13.34 14.20 17.95
C ARG A 445 12.27 15.25 18.15
N VAL A 446 12.15 16.19 17.23
CA VAL A 446 11.13 17.24 17.26
C VAL A 446 10.43 17.25 15.91
N LEU A 447 9.16 16.84 15.91
CA LEU A 447 8.26 16.99 14.78
C LEU A 447 7.64 18.38 14.86
N VAL A 448 7.64 19.12 13.76
CA VAL A 448 6.94 20.40 13.61
C VAL A 448 6.11 20.37 12.33
N TYR A 449 4.95 20.99 12.32
CA TYR A 449 4.12 21.08 11.11
C TYR A 449 3.47 22.46 10.98
N ASN A 450 3.13 22.81 9.74
CA ASN A 450 2.25 23.91 9.37
C ASN A 450 1.10 23.33 8.56
N HIS A 451 -0.12 23.35 9.11
CA HIS A 451 -1.34 22.95 8.42
C HIS A 451 -2.28 24.14 8.28
N ASN A 452 -3.02 24.23 7.18
CA ASN A 452 -4.12 25.20 7.06
C ASN A 452 -5.37 24.48 6.54
N PRO A 453 -6.58 24.84 6.98
CA PRO A 453 -7.80 24.28 6.40
C PRO A 453 -8.00 24.61 4.91
N SER A 454 -7.43 25.73 4.43
CA SER A 454 -7.44 26.15 3.04
C SER A 454 -6.21 25.61 2.30
N ARG A 455 -6.45 24.82 1.26
CA ARG A 455 -5.42 24.28 0.37
C ARG A 455 -4.60 25.36 -0.34
N SER A 456 -5.21 26.52 -0.59
CA SER A 456 -4.60 27.60 -1.37
C SER A 456 -3.53 28.41 -0.62
N THR A 457 -3.34 28.19 0.69
CA THR A 457 -2.29 28.89 1.42
C THR A 457 -0.90 28.51 0.91
N ASN A 458 -0.04 29.51 0.74
CA ASN A 458 1.36 29.35 0.39
C ASN A 458 2.27 30.17 1.32
N VAL A 459 1.75 30.53 2.51
CA VAL A 459 2.50 31.32 3.49
C VAL A 459 3.54 30.43 4.16
N ASN A 460 4.79 30.91 4.16
CA ASN A 460 5.89 30.26 4.85
C ASN A 460 5.91 30.71 6.31
N GLU A 461 5.98 29.76 7.24
CA GLU A 461 6.04 30.01 8.66
C GLU A 461 7.47 29.77 9.18
N PRO A 462 8.22 30.82 9.56
CA PRO A 462 9.50 30.65 10.22
C PRO A 462 9.28 30.17 11.67
N VAL A 463 9.97 29.09 12.03
CA VAL A 463 9.88 28.43 13.33
C VAL A 463 11.26 28.28 13.94
N THR A 464 11.35 28.45 15.25
CA THR A 464 12.54 28.14 16.05
C THR A 464 12.24 26.98 17.00
N VAL A 465 13.01 25.90 16.93
CA VAL A 465 13.01 24.83 17.94
C VAL A 465 14.14 25.12 18.93
N ALA A 466 13.81 25.34 20.20
CA ALA A 466 14.75 25.58 21.27
C ALA A 466 14.69 24.42 22.28
N LEU A 467 15.77 23.67 22.43
CA LEU A 467 15.90 22.61 23.43
C LEU A 467 16.60 23.17 24.67
N ASN A 468 16.02 22.96 25.83
CA ASN A 468 16.56 23.34 27.14
C ASN A 468 16.83 22.10 28.01
N ASN A 469 17.68 22.25 29.02
CA ASN A 469 18.08 21.19 29.94
C ASN A 469 18.57 19.92 29.22
N VAL A 470 19.20 20.10 28.07
CA VAL A 470 19.78 19.01 27.31
C VAL A 470 20.95 18.47 28.11
N ALA A 471 20.88 17.18 28.47
CA ALA A 471 21.98 16.54 29.16
C ALA A 471 23.26 16.67 28.32
N ALA A 472 24.35 17.05 28.99
CA ALA A 472 25.67 16.94 28.38
C ALA A 472 25.96 15.44 28.19
N SER A 473 25.59 14.90 27.03
CA SER A 473 26.18 13.65 26.57
C SER A 473 27.71 13.85 26.51
N ASN A 474 28.51 12.79 26.57
CA ASN A 474 29.97 12.87 26.75
C ASN A 474 30.76 13.72 25.73
N GLY A 475 30.13 14.50 24.84
CA GLY A 475 30.72 15.57 24.02
C GLY A 475 29.84 16.83 23.96
N SER A 476 30.46 17.98 23.70
CA SER A 476 29.82 19.31 23.65
C SER A 476 29.01 19.59 22.38
N ASN A 477 28.82 18.60 21.50
CA ASN A 477 28.27 18.80 20.15
C ASN A 477 27.16 17.78 19.84
N TYR A 478 26.14 18.24 19.14
CA TYR A 478 25.06 17.43 18.57
C TYR A 478 25.12 17.46 17.05
N VAL A 479 24.66 16.40 16.41
CA VAL A 479 24.40 16.39 14.97
C VAL A 479 22.91 16.62 14.74
N LEU A 480 22.60 17.72 14.05
CA LEU A 480 21.26 18.03 13.58
C LEU A 480 21.02 17.41 12.21
N ARG A 481 19.91 16.69 12.09
CA ARG A 481 19.37 16.14 10.86
C ARG A 481 17.95 16.62 10.66
N GLN A 482 17.57 16.86 9.41
CA GLN A 482 16.24 17.33 9.07
C GLN A 482 15.66 16.55 7.89
N TRP A 483 14.43 16.08 8.05
CA TRP A 483 13.59 15.53 6.98
C TRP A 483 12.36 16.39 6.79
N ARG A 484 11.79 16.36 5.59
CA ARG A 484 10.64 17.19 5.24
C ARG A 484 9.67 16.51 4.30
N VAL A 485 8.38 16.75 4.52
CA VAL A 485 7.30 16.53 3.57
C VAL A 485 6.66 17.89 3.28
N ASP A 486 6.71 18.33 2.03
CA ASP A 486 6.04 19.54 1.53
C ASP A 486 5.64 19.34 0.05
N SER A 487 5.24 20.40 -0.66
CA SER A 487 4.84 20.31 -2.07
C SER A 487 6.00 19.95 -3.04
N THR A 488 7.24 19.98 -2.56
CA THR A 488 8.47 19.80 -3.37
C THR A 488 9.41 18.71 -2.85
N HIS A 489 9.24 18.27 -1.60
CA HIS A 489 10.09 17.27 -0.94
C HIS A 489 9.25 16.10 -0.41
N SER A 490 9.71 14.87 -0.68
CA SER A 490 9.06 13.62 -0.25
C SER A 490 7.61 13.47 -0.74
N ASN A 491 7.25 14.15 -1.83
CA ASN A 491 5.89 14.26 -2.33
C ASN A 491 5.87 14.23 -3.87
N PHE A 492 5.19 13.23 -4.45
CA PHE A 492 5.02 13.16 -5.90
C PHE A 492 3.74 13.84 -6.39
N TYR A 493 2.78 14.10 -5.49
CA TYR A 493 1.40 14.43 -5.86
C TYR A 493 1.28 15.74 -6.66
N PRO A 494 1.97 16.84 -6.31
CA PRO A 494 1.98 18.05 -7.13
C PRO A 494 2.52 17.82 -8.54
N THR A 495 3.51 16.93 -8.68
CA THR A 495 4.06 16.55 -10.00
C THR A 495 3.04 15.77 -10.82
N TRP A 496 2.34 14.81 -10.21
CA TRP A 496 1.26 14.07 -10.85
C TRP A 496 0.14 15.00 -11.34
N LEU A 497 -0.33 15.93 -10.51
CA LEU A 497 -1.40 16.86 -10.89
C LEU A 497 -1.01 17.72 -12.10
N ASN A 498 0.24 18.17 -12.18
CA ASN A 498 0.75 18.92 -13.32
C ASN A 498 0.83 18.06 -14.60
N GLU A 499 1.34 16.82 -14.49
CA GLU A 499 1.45 15.90 -15.62
C GLU A 499 0.06 15.48 -16.14
N LYS A 500 -0.87 15.14 -15.24
CA LYS A 500 -2.27 14.84 -15.53
C LYS A 500 -2.92 15.96 -16.33
N ALA A 501 -2.79 17.20 -15.87
CA ALA A 501 -3.33 18.38 -16.54
C ALA A 501 -2.69 18.57 -17.93
N SER A 502 -1.36 18.40 -18.04
CA SER A 502 -0.64 18.53 -19.32
C SER A 502 -1.08 17.51 -20.38
N MET A 503 -1.56 16.35 -19.94
CA MET A 503 -2.07 15.29 -20.81
C MET A 503 -3.55 15.40 -21.14
N GLY A 504 -4.24 16.41 -20.60
CA GLY A 504 -5.68 16.54 -20.75
C GLY A 504 -6.45 15.39 -20.10
N ILE A 505 -5.87 14.70 -19.11
CA ILE A 505 -6.59 13.71 -18.32
C ILE A 505 -7.63 14.48 -17.48
N PRO A 506 -8.95 14.24 -17.68
CA PRO A 506 -9.98 15.05 -17.07
C PRO A 506 -9.98 14.89 -15.54
N THR A 507 -10.20 16.00 -14.84
CA THR A 507 -10.61 15.97 -13.44
C THR A 507 -12.11 15.68 -13.42
N ASN A 508 -12.53 14.53 -12.86
CA ASN A 508 -13.96 14.20 -12.80
C ASN A 508 -14.72 15.28 -12.00
N SER A 509 -15.58 16.04 -12.67
CA SER A 509 -16.42 17.07 -12.07
C SER A 509 -17.53 16.45 -11.22
N GLY A 510 -17.30 16.32 -9.92
CA GLY A 510 -18.26 15.74 -8.97
C GLY A 510 -17.61 15.02 -7.79
N VAL A 511 -16.32 14.73 -7.89
CA VAL A 511 -15.48 14.23 -6.80
C VAL A 511 -14.18 15.03 -6.92
N ALA A 512 -13.99 16.08 -6.12
CA ALA A 512 -12.69 16.73 -6.18
C ALA A 512 -11.67 15.78 -5.59
N THR A 513 -10.65 15.50 -6.40
CA THR A 513 -9.27 15.37 -5.90
C THR A 513 -9.02 14.22 -4.94
N ASN A 514 -9.85 13.18 -4.92
CA ASN A 514 -9.46 11.90 -4.33
C ASN A 514 -8.75 11.00 -5.33
N ASP A 515 -7.67 11.50 -5.92
CA ASP A 515 -6.79 10.70 -6.79
C ASP A 515 -5.99 9.63 -6.00
N PHE A 516 -6.48 9.19 -4.84
CA PHE A 516 -6.09 7.92 -4.21
C PHE A 516 -6.73 6.73 -4.90
N ASP A 517 -7.95 6.90 -5.42
CA ASP A 517 -8.59 5.88 -6.25
C ASP A 517 -8.34 6.22 -7.72
N LEU A 518 -7.05 6.15 -8.10
CA LEU A 518 -6.57 6.40 -9.47
C LEU A 518 -7.33 5.57 -10.51
N TYR A 519 -7.93 4.44 -10.09
CA TYR A 519 -8.80 3.62 -10.91
C TYR A 519 -10.08 4.34 -11.35
N GLN A 520 -10.62 5.24 -10.52
CA GLN A 520 -11.84 5.99 -10.83
C GLN A 520 -11.56 7.32 -11.55
N SER A 521 -10.36 7.89 -11.40
CA SER A 521 -10.04 9.23 -11.92
C SER A 521 -9.18 9.27 -13.18
N ILE A 522 -8.59 8.15 -13.59
CA ILE A 522 -7.78 8.04 -14.80
C ILE A 522 -8.56 7.21 -15.85
N PRO A 523 -8.87 7.77 -17.03
CA PRO A 523 -9.39 6.98 -18.14
C PRO A 523 -8.46 5.82 -18.48
N LEU A 524 -8.97 4.73 -19.07
CA LEU A 524 -8.15 3.56 -19.41
C LEU A 524 -6.88 3.90 -20.23
N TRP A 525 -6.92 4.94 -21.07
CA TRP A 525 -5.75 5.39 -21.85
C TRP A 525 -4.73 6.22 -21.03
N GLY A 526 -5.16 6.86 -19.94
CA GLY A 526 -4.27 7.60 -19.04
C GLY A 526 -3.53 6.67 -18.07
N TRP A 527 -4.03 5.43 -17.92
CA TRP A 527 -3.45 4.43 -17.03
C TRP A 527 -2.05 4.01 -17.47
N ASP A 528 -1.82 3.84 -18.78
CA ASP A 528 -0.51 3.46 -19.31
C ASP A 528 0.54 4.55 -19.02
N PHE A 529 0.15 5.82 -19.15
CA PHE A 529 1.01 6.92 -18.76
C PHE A 529 1.32 6.88 -17.27
N TYR A 530 0.31 6.84 -16.42
CA TYR A 530 0.50 6.81 -14.97
C TYR A 530 1.41 5.66 -14.53
N LEU A 531 1.17 4.44 -15.05
CA LEU A 531 1.99 3.27 -14.79
C LEU A 531 3.45 3.46 -15.23
N SER A 532 3.69 4.11 -16.37
CA SER A 532 5.04 4.42 -16.83
C SER A 532 5.80 5.40 -15.92
N ARG A 533 5.07 6.25 -15.18
CA ARG A 533 5.64 7.26 -14.27
C ARG A 533 5.87 6.75 -12.85
N ILE A 534 5.35 5.57 -12.49
CA ILE A 534 5.51 4.98 -11.15
C ILE A 534 6.96 4.99 -10.63
N PRO A 535 7.99 4.55 -11.39
CA PRO A 535 9.38 4.59 -10.91
C PRO A 535 9.83 6.01 -10.55
N TYR A 536 9.42 7.00 -11.34
CA TYR A 536 9.73 8.40 -11.08
C TYR A 536 8.99 8.94 -9.85
N TYR A 537 7.69 8.68 -9.72
CA TYR A 537 6.92 9.06 -8.53
C TYR A 537 7.47 8.43 -7.25
N ASN A 538 7.92 7.17 -7.32
CA ASN A 538 8.61 6.53 -6.19
C ASN A 538 9.86 7.30 -5.75
N THR A 539 10.64 7.86 -6.68
CA THR A 539 11.83 8.68 -6.31
C THR A 539 11.45 9.98 -5.61
N LEU A 540 10.36 10.62 -6.04
CA LEU A 540 9.86 11.85 -5.45
C LEU A 540 9.25 11.62 -4.06
N SER A 541 8.62 10.46 -3.86
CA SER A 541 8.03 10.09 -2.58
C SER A 541 9.02 9.67 -1.50
N ASN A 542 10.26 9.32 -1.85
CA ASN A 542 11.24 8.90 -0.85
C ASN A 542 11.48 10.02 0.16
N LEU A 543 11.57 9.67 1.45
CA LEU A 543 11.79 10.67 2.49
C LEU A 543 13.14 11.37 2.29
N GLN A 544 13.10 12.65 1.94
CA GLN A 544 14.28 13.44 1.62
C GLN A 544 14.85 14.09 2.88
N LYS A 545 16.17 13.95 3.02
CA LYS A 545 16.95 14.68 4.02
C LYS A 545 17.36 16.03 3.43
N MET A 546 17.00 17.11 4.11
CA MET A 546 17.08 18.47 3.55
C MET A 546 18.52 19.01 3.45
N GLN A 547 19.42 18.55 4.31
CA GLN A 547 20.81 19.05 4.38
C GLN A 547 21.77 17.95 4.85
N THR A 548 23.06 18.15 4.62
CA THR A 548 24.12 17.35 5.26
C THR A 548 24.07 17.52 6.77
N ASP A 549 24.55 16.51 7.51
CA ASP A 549 24.62 16.52 8.98
C ASP A 549 25.28 17.81 9.47
N GLN A 550 24.55 18.63 10.22
CA GLN A 550 25.06 19.88 10.77
C GLN A 550 25.52 19.66 12.21
N THR A 551 26.74 20.06 12.54
CA THR A 551 27.17 20.10 13.94
C THR A 551 26.59 21.34 14.61
N VAL A 552 25.82 21.12 15.67
CA VAL A 552 25.26 22.17 16.54
C VAL A 552 25.97 22.09 17.88
N ALA A 553 26.65 23.17 18.26
CA ALA A 553 27.33 23.26 19.53
C ALA A 553 26.31 23.42 20.68
N LEU A 554 26.51 22.67 21.75
CA LEU A 554 25.72 22.81 22.98
C LEU A 554 26.14 24.10 23.69
N ALA A 555 25.24 25.09 23.74
CA ALA A 555 25.46 26.34 24.44
C ALA A 555 24.98 26.20 25.90
N GLY A 556 25.89 25.79 26.78
CA GLY A 556 25.55 25.43 28.16
C GLY A 556 24.75 24.13 28.20
N SER A 557 23.42 24.23 28.42
CA SER A 557 22.48 23.10 28.37
C SER A 557 21.38 23.30 27.32
N SER A 558 21.62 24.18 26.33
CA SER A 558 20.63 24.55 25.32
C SER A 558 21.13 24.34 23.89
N LEU A 559 20.20 23.96 23.01
CA LEU A 559 20.39 23.85 21.56
C LEU A 559 19.26 24.60 20.87
N SER A 560 19.49 25.09 19.66
CA SER A 560 18.41 25.62 18.83
C SER A 560 18.61 25.31 17.36
N ALA A 561 17.49 25.24 16.65
CA ALA A 561 17.45 25.11 15.19
C ALA A 561 16.32 25.98 14.64
N ALA A 562 16.61 26.74 13.58
CA ALA A 562 15.61 27.50 12.84
C ALA A 562 15.17 26.70 11.61
N VAL A 563 13.86 26.64 11.37
CA VAL A 563 13.24 25.93 10.25
C VAL A 563 12.14 26.79 9.67
N THR A 564 12.14 27.01 8.35
CA THR A 564 11.00 27.62 7.66
C THR A 564 10.07 26.52 7.14
N LEU A 565 8.81 26.54 7.53
CA LEU A 565 7.77 25.60 7.12
C LEU A 565 6.91 26.21 6.01
N PRO A 566 6.99 25.71 4.76
CA PRO A 566 6.02 26.08 3.73
C PRO A 566 4.58 25.80 4.16
N GLY A 567 3.61 26.44 3.48
CA GLY A 567 2.20 26.10 3.64
C GLY A 567 2.00 24.60 3.42
N HIS A 568 1.27 23.95 4.34
CA HIS A 568 1.07 22.50 4.36
C HIS A 568 2.37 21.71 4.36
N SER A 569 3.15 21.78 5.44
CA SER A 569 4.41 21.04 5.54
C SER A 569 4.63 20.39 6.89
N VAL A 570 5.45 19.36 6.90
CA VAL A 570 5.88 18.63 8.09
C VAL A 570 7.40 18.50 8.05
N ALA A 571 8.06 18.78 9.17
CA ALA A 571 9.49 18.56 9.33
C ALA A 571 9.80 17.77 10.60
N LEU A 572 10.74 16.82 10.49
CA LEU A 572 11.31 16.10 11.62
C LEU A 572 12.75 16.56 11.80
N LEU A 573 13.07 17.08 12.99
CA LEU A 573 14.41 17.42 13.41
C LEU A 573 14.93 16.34 14.35
N GLU A 574 16.09 15.77 14.07
CA GLU A 574 16.80 14.89 15.01
C GLU A 574 18.08 15.55 15.49
N PHE A 575 18.22 15.66 16.81
CA PHE A 575 19.42 16.08 17.50
C PHE A 575 20.07 14.82 18.09
N VAL A 576 21.11 14.33 17.42
CA VAL A 576 21.83 13.12 17.81
C VAL A 576 23.04 13.52 18.65
N GLY A 577 23.10 13.11 19.91
CA GLY A 577 24.24 13.43 20.77
C GLY A 577 25.49 12.68 20.34
N VAL A 578 26.60 13.40 20.16
CA VAL A 578 27.87 12.81 19.72
C VAL A 578 28.65 12.34 20.93
N ASN A 579 28.83 11.03 21.08
CA ASN A 579 29.74 10.47 22.08
C ASN A 579 31.17 10.46 21.51
N PRO A 580 32.13 11.23 22.04
CA PRO A 580 33.49 11.30 21.48
C PRO A 580 34.30 10.00 21.66
N SER A 581 33.83 9.07 22.50
CA SER A 581 34.37 7.69 22.54
C SER A 581 33.93 6.83 21.34
N ASN A 582 32.98 7.31 20.54
CA ASN A 582 32.50 6.74 19.27
C ASN A 582 32.68 7.73 18.10
N ALA A 583 33.68 8.61 18.14
CA ALA A 583 34.16 9.21 16.90
C ALA A 583 34.64 8.06 16.00
N PRO A 584 34.18 7.91 14.73
CA PRO A 584 34.65 6.83 13.89
C PRO A 584 36.11 7.09 13.52
N ALA A 585 37.03 6.64 14.37
CA ALA A 585 38.43 6.51 14.05
C ALA A 585 38.62 5.17 13.35
N THR A 586 38.34 5.18 12.04
CA THR A 586 38.96 4.39 10.95
C THR A 586 37.97 4.32 9.79
N SER A 587 38.48 4.43 8.56
CA SER A 587 37.69 4.13 7.36
C SER A 587 37.02 2.76 7.54
N PRO A 588 35.70 2.63 7.34
CA PRO A 588 35.02 1.35 7.48
C PRO A 588 35.68 0.33 6.54
N LYS A 589 35.68 -0.96 6.92
CA LYS A 589 36.23 -2.00 6.03
C LYS A 589 35.41 -2.03 4.73
N ALA A 590 36.06 -2.41 3.62
CA ALA A 590 35.34 -2.67 2.38
C ALA A 590 34.23 -3.71 2.63
N PRO A 591 33.01 -3.51 2.11
CA PRO A 591 31.98 -4.54 2.16
C PRO A 591 32.46 -5.84 1.49
N THR A 592 31.99 -6.97 2.00
CA THR A 592 32.35 -8.30 1.47
C THR A 592 31.09 -9.05 1.06
N GLY A 593 31.25 -10.08 0.24
CA GLY A 593 30.14 -10.93 -0.17
C GLY A 593 29.14 -10.22 -1.06
N LEU A 594 29.58 -9.23 -1.86
CA LEU A 594 28.72 -8.62 -2.85
C LEU A 594 28.31 -9.71 -3.87
N ALA A 595 27.00 -9.93 -3.97
CA ALA A 595 26.38 -10.86 -4.90
C ALA A 595 25.28 -10.13 -5.69
N ALA A 596 24.98 -10.65 -6.88
CA ALA A 596 23.94 -10.14 -7.76
C ALA A 596 22.99 -11.27 -8.15
N ALA A 597 21.70 -11.03 -8.02
CA ALA A 597 20.64 -11.87 -8.57
C ALA A 597 19.90 -11.07 -9.66
N THR A 598 19.51 -11.72 -10.75
CA THR A 598 18.84 -11.04 -11.87
C THR A 598 17.41 -11.52 -12.03
N THR A 599 16.49 -10.60 -12.27
CA THR A 599 15.12 -10.86 -12.76
C THR A 599 15.01 -10.49 -14.24
N SER A 600 13.78 -10.49 -14.79
CA SER A 600 13.51 -10.12 -16.18
C SER A 600 13.81 -8.66 -16.52
N SER A 601 13.91 -7.77 -15.52
CA SER A 601 14.17 -6.34 -15.71
C SER A 601 15.09 -5.72 -14.64
N GLN A 602 15.50 -6.47 -13.62
CA GLN A 602 16.23 -5.94 -12.47
C GLN A 602 17.45 -6.77 -12.08
N VAL A 603 18.41 -6.11 -11.44
CA VAL A 603 19.52 -6.71 -10.72
C VAL A 603 19.36 -6.39 -9.23
N ASP A 604 19.18 -7.41 -8.41
CA ASP A 604 19.18 -7.30 -6.96
C ASP A 604 20.58 -7.59 -6.43
N LEU A 605 21.23 -6.55 -5.91
CA LEU A 605 22.51 -6.67 -5.22
C LEU A 605 22.29 -6.91 -3.75
N SER A 606 23.12 -7.77 -3.14
CA SER A 606 23.20 -7.93 -1.69
C SER A 606 24.66 -8.06 -1.24
N TRP A 607 24.97 -7.62 -0.03
CA TRP A 607 26.31 -7.71 0.56
C TRP A 607 26.24 -7.91 2.08
N ASN A 608 27.38 -8.22 2.71
CA ASN A 608 27.45 -8.34 4.16
C ASN A 608 27.53 -6.97 4.84
N ALA A 609 26.85 -6.83 5.99
CA ALA A 609 26.91 -5.62 6.80
C ALA A 609 28.35 -5.35 7.30
N VAL A 610 28.78 -4.09 7.20
CA VAL A 610 30.05 -3.59 7.72
C VAL A 610 29.81 -2.89 9.06
N SER A 611 30.45 -3.39 10.11
CA SER A 611 30.41 -2.76 11.43
C SER A 611 30.96 -1.32 11.36
N GLY A 612 30.21 -0.36 11.91
CA GLY A 612 30.56 1.07 11.90
C GLY A 612 30.18 1.82 10.61
N ALA A 613 29.61 1.16 9.59
CA ALA A 613 29.06 1.83 8.43
C ALA A 613 27.70 2.47 8.76
N SER A 614 27.56 3.76 8.47
CA SER A 614 26.29 4.49 8.54
C SER A 614 25.45 4.35 7.25
N SER A 615 26.09 4.05 6.11
CA SER A 615 25.41 3.80 4.84
C SER A 615 26.35 3.13 3.83
N TYR A 616 25.84 2.82 2.63
CA TYR A 616 26.61 2.28 1.51
C TYR A 616 26.39 3.09 0.23
N THR A 617 27.36 2.99 -0.68
CA THR A 617 27.31 3.52 -2.04
C THR A 617 27.51 2.39 -3.04
N VAL A 618 26.53 2.16 -3.91
CA VAL A 618 26.62 1.19 -5.00
C VAL A 618 27.11 1.90 -6.26
N LYS A 619 28.09 1.29 -6.95
CA LYS A 619 28.73 1.82 -8.15
C LYS A 619 28.71 0.78 -9.26
N ARG A 620 28.61 1.24 -10.51
CA ARG A 620 28.45 0.40 -11.72
C ARG A 620 29.46 0.80 -12.79
N SER A 621 29.94 -0.17 -13.56
CA SER A 621 30.73 0.04 -14.78
C SER A 621 30.22 -0.83 -15.93
N LEU A 622 30.54 -0.41 -17.16
CA LEU A 622 30.40 -1.21 -18.37
C LEU A 622 31.66 -2.06 -18.65
N THR A 623 32.74 -1.87 -17.87
CA THR A 623 34.03 -2.55 -18.06
C THR A 623 34.49 -3.16 -16.74
N ALA A 624 34.99 -4.40 -16.80
CA ALA A 624 35.55 -5.08 -15.63
C ALA A 624 36.71 -4.27 -15.05
N GLY A 625 36.71 -4.07 -13.73
CA GLY A 625 37.72 -3.27 -13.02
C GLY A 625 37.46 -1.76 -13.05
N GLY A 626 36.39 -1.29 -13.68
CA GLY A 626 36.01 0.12 -13.73
C GLY A 626 36.57 0.89 -14.94
N PRO A 627 36.44 2.23 -14.96
CA PRO A 627 35.97 3.10 -13.87
C PRO A 627 34.48 2.89 -13.53
N TYR A 628 34.13 3.03 -12.25
CA TYR A 628 32.75 2.86 -11.76
C TYR A 628 32.09 4.22 -11.49
N SER A 629 30.83 4.35 -11.87
CA SER A 629 29.99 5.51 -11.56
C SER A 629 28.99 5.16 -10.45
N ALA A 630 28.74 6.09 -9.53
CA ALA A 630 27.78 5.88 -8.46
C ALA A 630 26.35 5.76 -9.02
N MET A 631 25.63 4.72 -8.60
CA MET A 631 24.23 4.45 -8.94
C MET A 631 23.28 4.84 -7.81
N GLY A 632 23.72 4.65 -6.57
CA GLY A 632 22.98 5.03 -5.37
C GLY A 632 23.91 5.21 -4.18
N SER A 633 23.62 6.18 -3.32
CA SER A 633 24.39 6.50 -2.11
C SER A 633 23.45 6.69 -0.92
N GLY A 634 23.95 6.52 0.30
CA GLY A 634 23.12 6.68 1.52
C GLY A 634 22.23 5.47 1.80
N ILE A 635 22.55 4.30 1.22
CA ILE A 635 21.79 3.07 1.39
C ILE A 635 22.00 2.58 2.81
N ALA A 636 20.94 2.52 3.62
CA ALA A 636 21.04 2.09 5.03
C ALA A 636 21.05 0.55 5.19
N GLY A 637 20.40 -0.17 4.27
CA GLY A 637 20.38 -1.62 4.23
C GLY A 637 21.60 -2.23 3.52
N THR A 638 21.63 -3.55 3.41
CA THR A 638 22.71 -4.29 2.74
C THR A 638 22.28 -4.93 1.41
N SER A 639 21.33 -4.29 0.74
CA SER A 639 20.84 -4.67 -0.58
C SER A 639 20.44 -3.46 -1.40
N TYR A 640 20.44 -3.61 -2.73
CA TYR A 640 20.07 -2.55 -3.66
C TYR A 640 19.60 -3.12 -5.01
N THR A 641 18.42 -2.71 -5.45
CA THR A 641 17.83 -3.15 -6.73
C THR A 641 18.07 -2.11 -7.82
N ILE A 642 18.47 -2.59 -9.01
CA ILE A 642 18.86 -1.76 -10.16
C ILE A 642 18.07 -2.19 -11.38
N ASN A 643 17.41 -1.26 -12.08
CA ASN A 643 16.79 -1.53 -13.37
C ASN A 643 17.83 -1.35 -14.48
N ASP A 644 18.41 -2.45 -14.95
CA ASP A 644 19.41 -2.41 -16.01
C ASP A 644 18.79 -2.51 -17.41
N THR A 645 19.52 -2.02 -18.41
CA THR A 645 19.16 -2.22 -19.81
C THR A 645 19.33 -3.69 -20.19
N SER A 646 18.27 -4.31 -20.70
CA SER A 646 18.32 -5.72 -21.10
C SER A 646 19.38 -5.99 -22.16
N GLY A 647 20.11 -7.10 -21.97
CA GLY A 647 21.20 -7.52 -22.85
C GLY A 647 22.50 -6.74 -22.69
N THR A 648 22.54 -5.68 -21.88
CA THR A 648 23.78 -4.97 -21.53
C THR A 648 24.45 -5.64 -20.32
N GLN A 649 25.76 -5.85 -20.40
CA GLN A 649 26.56 -6.39 -19.31
C GLN A 649 27.11 -5.26 -18.43
N TYR A 650 26.90 -5.38 -17.13
CA TYR A 650 27.37 -4.43 -16.13
C TYR A 650 28.21 -5.13 -15.06
N TYR A 651 29.07 -4.34 -14.42
CA TYR A 651 29.93 -4.75 -13.31
C TYR A 651 29.64 -3.85 -12.11
N TYR A 652 29.51 -4.45 -10.94
CA TYR A 652 29.07 -3.78 -9.72
C TYR A 652 30.06 -3.88 -8.60
N VAL A 653 30.21 -2.78 -7.86
CA VAL A 653 30.93 -2.74 -6.59
C VAL A 653 30.16 -1.90 -5.57
N VAL A 654 30.38 -2.14 -4.29
CA VAL A 654 29.78 -1.36 -3.20
C VAL A 654 30.86 -0.88 -2.22
N SER A 655 30.72 0.33 -1.69
CA SER A 655 31.57 0.89 -0.63
C SER A 655 30.72 1.22 0.60
N ALA A 656 31.30 1.09 1.78
CA ALA A 656 30.71 1.49 3.05
C ALA A 656 31.07 2.95 3.35
N VAL A 657 30.18 3.66 4.05
CA VAL A 657 30.35 5.07 4.44
C VAL A 657 30.14 5.19 5.94
N SER A 658 31.08 5.82 6.63
CA SER A 658 30.97 6.17 8.06
C SER A 658 31.27 7.66 8.24
N GLY A 659 30.25 8.44 8.61
CA GLY A 659 30.36 9.90 8.65
C GLY A 659 30.70 10.48 7.28
N THR A 660 31.84 11.16 7.16
CA THR A 660 32.35 11.71 5.89
C THR A 660 33.35 10.81 5.17
N THR A 661 33.65 9.62 5.70
CA THR A 661 34.68 8.72 5.16
C THR A 661 34.05 7.55 4.40
N GLU A 662 34.50 7.31 3.16
CA GLU A 662 34.12 6.15 2.34
C GLU A 662 35.23 5.08 2.39
N SER A 663 34.85 3.80 2.40
CA SER A 663 35.77 2.66 2.35
C SER A 663 36.32 2.41 0.94
N ALA A 664 37.30 1.52 0.84
CA ALA A 664 37.56 0.81 -0.42
C ALA A 664 36.31 0.04 -0.89
N VAL A 665 36.22 -0.21 -2.18
CA VAL A 665 35.10 -0.95 -2.79
C VAL A 665 35.19 -2.46 -2.48
N SER A 666 34.05 -3.14 -2.53
CA SER A 666 33.91 -4.59 -2.35
C SER A 666 34.59 -5.40 -3.46
N ASN A 667 34.46 -6.73 -3.39
CA ASN A 667 34.62 -7.56 -4.59
C ASN A 667 33.69 -7.05 -5.71
N GLU A 668 34.17 -7.07 -6.95
CA GLU A 668 33.35 -6.82 -8.12
C GLU A 668 32.42 -8.02 -8.38
N VAL A 669 31.18 -7.77 -8.78
CA VAL A 669 30.27 -8.79 -9.31
C VAL A 669 29.87 -8.40 -10.73
N GLY A 670 30.18 -9.28 -11.69
CA GLY A 670 30.02 -9.01 -13.13
C GLY A 670 30.74 -10.04 -14.01
N PRO A 671 30.43 -10.11 -15.32
CA PRO A 671 29.35 -9.37 -15.97
C PRO A 671 27.97 -9.88 -15.55
N VAL A 672 27.09 -8.95 -15.17
CA VAL A 672 25.67 -9.20 -14.88
C VAL A 672 24.84 -8.53 -15.97
N SER A 673 23.90 -9.26 -16.57
CA SER A 673 22.97 -8.71 -17.56
C SER A 673 21.56 -9.20 -17.28
N VAL A 674 20.59 -8.30 -17.30
CA VAL A 674 19.18 -8.70 -17.21
C VAL A 674 18.72 -9.29 -18.54
N VAL A 675 18.26 -10.54 -18.50
CA VAL A 675 17.72 -11.25 -19.66
C VAL A 675 16.21 -11.14 -19.60
N LEU A 676 15.60 -10.53 -20.61
CA LEU A 676 14.15 -10.54 -20.72
C LEU A 676 13.70 -11.99 -20.98
N PHE A 677 13.07 -12.56 -19.95
CA PHE A 677 12.36 -13.84 -19.90
C PHE A 677 13.22 -15.09 -19.58
N GLN A 678 13.21 -15.50 -18.31
CA GLN A 678 13.26 -16.89 -17.88
C GLN A 678 11.98 -17.17 -17.08
N ASP A 679 11.21 -18.18 -17.49
CA ASP A 679 10.05 -18.68 -16.74
C ASP A 679 10.32 -20.14 -16.37
N THR A 680 10.37 -20.40 -15.05
CA THR A 680 10.73 -21.66 -14.42
C THR A 680 9.53 -22.43 -13.86
N THR A 681 8.28 -22.04 -14.17
CA THR A 681 7.10 -22.65 -13.55
C THR A 681 6.36 -23.61 -14.49
N PHE A 682 6.09 -24.83 -14.00
CA PHE A 682 5.15 -25.79 -14.60
C PHE A 682 4.01 -26.01 -13.62
N LEU A 683 2.78 -25.72 -14.04
CA LEU A 683 1.57 -26.21 -13.37
C LEU A 683 0.84 -27.17 -14.32
N ASN A 684 0.40 -28.29 -13.78
CA ASN A 684 -0.08 -29.50 -14.45
C ASN A 684 -1.58 -29.49 -14.81
N THR A 685 -2.20 -28.32 -14.93
CA THR A 685 -3.63 -28.20 -15.23
C THR A 685 -3.84 -27.96 -16.72
N ALA A 686 -4.10 -29.06 -17.45
CA ALA A 686 -4.49 -29.00 -18.86
C ALA A 686 -5.83 -28.25 -19.02
N ALA A 687 -5.86 -27.26 -19.92
CA ALA A 687 -7.08 -26.60 -20.33
C ALA A 687 -7.90 -27.48 -21.31
N ASN A 688 -9.16 -27.13 -21.58
CA ASN A 688 -10.07 -27.93 -22.43
C ASN A 688 -9.73 -27.82 -23.94
N TRP A 689 -8.72 -28.55 -24.40
CA TRP A 689 -8.38 -28.68 -25.82
C TRP A 689 -9.18 -29.80 -26.49
N SER A 690 -9.64 -29.59 -27.72
CA SER A 690 -10.24 -30.66 -28.53
C SER A 690 -9.30 -31.05 -29.66
N VAL A 691 -9.01 -32.35 -29.76
CA VAL A 691 -8.30 -32.90 -30.91
C VAL A 691 -9.25 -32.92 -32.10
N ASP A 692 -8.89 -32.21 -33.16
CA ASP A 692 -9.69 -32.15 -34.40
C ASP A 692 -9.28 -33.26 -35.38
N GLN A 693 -7.97 -33.55 -35.48
CA GLN A 693 -7.38 -34.59 -36.33
C GLN A 693 -6.11 -35.18 -35.66
N GLY A 694 -5.94 -36.51 -35.71
CA GLY A 694 -4.78 -37.23 -35.14
C GLY A 694 -5.05 -37.95 -33.81
N THR A 695 -4.01 -38.60 -33.26
CA THR A 695 -4.03 -39.22 -31.91
C THR A 695 -2.91 -38.62 -31.05
N TRP A 696 -3.29 -38.08 -29.89
CA TRP A 696 -2.40 -37.40 -28.95
C TRP A 696 -2.43 -38.10 -27.59
N SER A 697 -1.29 -38.12 -26.92
CA SER A 697 -1.18 -38.57 -25.53
C SER A 697 -0.65 -37.45 -24.66
N VAL A 698 -1.15 -37.34 -23.43
CA VAL A 698 -0.67 -36.39 -22.44
C VAL A 698 0.02 -37.15 -21.33
N SER A 699 1.29 -36.85 -21.06
CA SER A 699 2.02 -37.36 -19.90
C SER A 699 2.87 -36.25 -19.30
N ASN A 700 2.83 -36.08 -17.98
CA ASN A 700 3.60 -35.05 -17.26
C ASN A 700 3.43 -33.61 -17.81
N GLY A 701 2.23 -33.25 -18.26
CA GLY A 701 1.95 -31.93 -18.87
C GLY A 701 2.57 -31.72 -20.26
N LEU A 702 3.17 -32.76 -20.83
CA LEU A 702 3.68 -32.80 -22.19
C LEU A 702 2.67 -33.49 -23.09
N TYR A 703 2.35 -32.84 -24.19
CA TYR A 703 1.51 -33.39 -25.22
C TYR A 703 2.43 -34.00 -26.25
N GLN A 704 2.42 -35.32 -26.31
CA GLN A 704 3.21 -36.10 -27.24
C GLN A 704 2.29 -36.70 -28.28
N GLU A 705 2.52 -36.31 -29.53
CA GLU A 705 1.82 -36.88 -30.67
C GLU A 705 2.67 -37.99 -31.29
N THR A 706 2.08 -39.16 -31.50
CA THR A 706 2.71 -40.24 -32.26
C THR A 706 1.74 -40.60 -33.39
N VAL A 707 2.10 -40.31 -34.64
CA VAL A 707 1.19 -40.54 -35.78
C VAL A 707 1.84 -41.47 -36.81
N ALA A 708 1.02 -42.39 -37.33
CA ALA A 708 1.38 -43.42 -38.28
C ALA A 708 1.10 -43.06 -39.75
N ASP A 709 0.81 -41.79 -40.08
CA ASP A 709 0.50 -41.33 -41.44
C ASP A 709 1.18 -39.99 -41.80
N SER A 710 1.11 -39.59 -43.08
CA SER A 710 1.78 -38.42 -43.65
C SER A 710 0.87 -37.19 -43.80
N ASN A 711 -0.22 -37.10 -43.03
CA ASN A 711 -1.16 -35.97 -43.12
C ASN A 711 -0.84 -34.87 -42.09
N MET A 712 -1.42 -33.68 -42.30
CA MET A 712 -1.35 -32.58 -41.33
C MET A 712 -2.27 -32.87 -40.14
N ASN A 713 -1.79 -32.63 -38.92
CA ASN A 713 -2.59 -32.76 -37.69
C ASN A 713 -2.65 -31.45 -36.93
N ARG A 714 -3.70 -31.28 -36.13
CA ARG A 714 -3.92 -30.04 -35.38
C ARG A 714 -4.69 -30.27 -34.09
N THR A 715 -4.35 -29.45 -33.11
CA THR A 715 -5.06 -29.33 -31.83
C THR A 715 -5.58 -27.90 -31.71
N THR A 716 -6.88 -27.77 -31.44
CA THR A 716 -7.57 -26.47 -31.43
C THR A 716 -8.19 -26.20 -30.08
N ILE A 717 -8.22 -24.94 -29.68
CA ILE A 717 -9.14 -24.46 -28.67
C ILE A 717 -10.45 -24.09 -29.39
N LYS A 718 -11.55 -24.78 -29.07
CA LYS A 718 -12.89 -24.44 -29.60
C LYS A 718 -13.51 -23.32 -28.77
N ASN A 719 -14.23 -22.41 -29.43
CA ASN A 719 -15.08 -21.34 -28.85
C ASN A 719 -14.42 -20.00 -28.46
N ILE A 720 -13.24 -19.66 -28.99
CA ILE A 720 -12.64 -18.32 -28.79
C ILE A 720 -12.94 -17.46 -30.03
N SER A 721 -13.48 -16.24 -29.85
CA SER A 721 -13.75 -15.28 -30.95
C SER A 721 -13.43 -13.82 -30.58
N ASN A 722 -13.06 -13.00 -31.59
CA ASN A 722 -12.92 -11.53 -31.57
C ASN A 722 -11.82 -10.90 -30.67
N PHE A 723 -10.53 -11.15 -30.94
CA PHE A 723 -9.42 -10.46 -30.28
C PHE A 723 -8.66 -9.53 -31.22
N GLN A 724 -8.28 -8.35 -30.73
CA GLN A 724 -7.37 -7.44 -31.44
C GLN A 724 -5.90 -7.67 -31.01
N ASP A 725 -5.70 -8.06 -29.75
CA ASP A 725 -4.38 -8.31 -29.14
C ASP A 725 -4.38 -9.70 -28.50
N PHE A 726 -3.25 -10.42 -28.59
CA PHE A 726 -3.07 -11.69 -27.89
C PHE A 726 -1.59 -12.04 -27.73
N SER A 727 -1.28 -12.93 -26.79
CA SER A 727 0.02 -13.56 -26.68
C SER A 727 -0.15 -15.08 -26.54
N ALA A 728 0.63 -15.85 -27.31
CA ALA A 728 0.64 -17.30 -27.25
C ALA A 728 2.08 -17.82 -27.19
N SER A 729 2.34 -18.83 -26.35
CA SER A 729 3.67 -19.45 -26.19
C SER A 729 3.59 -20.97 -26.23
N VAL A 730 4.61 -21.62 -26.79
CA VAL A 730 4.75 -23.08 -26.90
C VAL A 730 6.23 -23.45 -26.86
N ASP A 731 6.59 -24.50 -26.12
CA ASP A 731 7.92 -25.12 -26.28
C ASP A 731 7.81 -26.28 -27.27
N ILE A 732 8.63 -26.24 -28.33
CA ILE A 732 8.62 -27.22 -29.42
C ILE A 732 9.92 -28.02 -29.38
N ARG A 733 9.82 -29.35 -29.41
CA ARG A 733 10.94 -30.25 -29.68
C ARG A 733 10.56 -31.24 -30.77
N ILE A 734 11.37 -31.34 -31.82
CA ILE A 734 11.17 -32.21 -32.97
C ILE A 734 12.09 -33.43 -32.81
N ASP A 735 11.53 -34.57 -32.38
CA ASP A 735 12.31 -35.68 -31.81
C ASP A 735 12.99 -36.60 -32.83
N SER A 736 12.72 -36.48 -34.13
CA SER A 736 13.43 -37.28 -35.14
C SER A 736 13.60 -36.59 -36.49
N GLN A 737 14.74 -36.87 -37.13
CA GLN A 737 15.11 -36.49 -38.49
C GLN A 737 15.28 -37.77 -39.31
N PRO A 738 14.43 -38.00 -40.30
CA PRO A 738 15.01 -38.06 -41.64
C PRO A 738 14.10 -37.35 -42.66
N PHE A 739 14.72 -36.70 -43.63
CA PHE A 739 14.11 -36.09 -44.83
C PHE A 739 13.61 -34.63 -44.71
N GLY A 740 14.58 -33.71 -44.86
CA GLY A 740 14.40 -32.41 -45.53
C GLY A 740 13.74 -31.29 -44.72
N SER A 741 13.97 -30.05 -45.16
CA SER A 741 13.44 -28.77 -44.62
C SER A 741 11.91 -28.64 -44.66
N ASN A 742 11.18 -29.72 -44.93
CA ASN A 742 9.75 -29.70 -45.20
C ASN A 742 8.88 -30.05 -43.97
N ASN A 743 9.47 -30.59 -42.91
CA ASN A 743 8.78 -30.80 -41.63
C ASN A 743 8.84 -29.52 -40.80
N TRP A 744 7.76 -29.21 -40.09
CA TRP A 744 7.70 -28.03 -39.25
C TRP A 744 6.61 -28.15 -38.18
N ALA A 745 6.79 -27.45 -37.07
CA ALA A 745 5.81 -27.31 -36.01
C ALA A 745 5.65 -25.82 -35.63
N GLY A 746 4.47 -25.40 -35.16
CA GLY A 746 4.28 -24.03 -34.71
C GLY A 746 2.83 -23.59 -34.57
N PHE A 747 2.58 -22.30 -34.77
CA PHE A 747 1.29 -21.66 -34.56
C PHE A 747 0.57 -21.38 -35.87
N LEU A 748 -0.76 -21.57 -35.86
CA LEU A 748 -1.66 -21.02 -36.86
C LEU A 748 -2.62 -20.00 -36.23
N LEU A 749 -2.61 -18.79 -36.77
CA LEU A 749 -3.47 -17.69 -36.35
C LEU A 749 -4.49 -17.43 -37.46
N ARG A 750 -5.78 -17.72 -37.28
CA ARG A 750 -6.73 -17.72 -38.43
C ARG A 750 -8.04 -16.96 -38.19
N LYS A 751 -8.71 -16.62 -39.30
CA LYS A 751 -10.10 -16.16 -39.34
C LYS A 751 -11.06 -17.37 -39.34
N THR A 752 -12.25 -17.22 -38.75
CA THR A 752 -13.17 -18.24 -38.18
C THR A 752 -13.69 -19.39 -39.06
N ASN A 753 -13.25 -19.59 -40.31
CA ASN A 753 -13.87 -20.59 -41.17
C ASN A 753 -13.08 -21.92 -41.16
N MET A 754 -13.70 -22.99 -40.66
CA MET A 754 -13.05 -24.32 -40.52
C MET A 754 -12.78 -25.01 -41.86
N ASN A 755 -13.39 -24.53 -42.95
CA ASN A 755 -13.30 -25.07 -44.30
C ASN A 755 -12.26 -24.37 -45.17
N ASP A 756 -11.56 -23.37 -44.65
CA ASP A 756 -10.51 -22.69 -45.38
C ASP A 756 -9.23 -23.52 -45.41
N SER A 757 -8.43 -23.38 -46.47
CA SER A 757 -7.12 -24.05 -46.50
C SER A 757 -6.23 -23.43 -45.42
N VAL A 758 -5.28 -24.22 -44.89
CA VAL A 758 -4.50 -23.94 -43.66
C VAL A 758 -3.90 -22.54 -43.63
N THR A 759 -3.65 -21.94 -44.79
CA THR A 759 -2.94 -20.68 -44.91
C THR A 759 -3.81 -19.50 -45.35
N ASP A 760 -4.98 -19.71 -45.94
CA ASP A 760 -5.60 -18.69 -46.81
C ASP A 760 -6.25 -17.51 -46.06
N SER A 761 -6.60 -17.69 -44.78
CA SER A 761 -7.15 -16.62 -43.93
C SER A 761 -6.39 -16.38 -42.62
N GLY A 762 -5.11 -16.77 -42.56
CA GLY A 762 -4.32 -16.77 -41.33
C GLY A 762 -2.80 -16.61 -41.47
N TYR A 763 -2.08 -16.49 -40.35
CA TYR A 763 -0.62 -16.61 -40.28
C TYR A 763 -0.19 -17.98 -39.81
N LEU A 764 0.69 -18.62 -40.58
CA LEU A 764 1.45 -19.77 -40.15
C LEU A 764 2.84 -19.32 -39.70
N VAL A 765 3.15 -19.53 -38.42
CA VAL A 765 4.48 -19.32 -37.83
C VAL A 765 5.06 -20.67 -37.48
N ALA A 766 6.06 -21.12 -38.22
CA ALA A 766 6.51 -22.50 -38.14
C ALA A 766 8.03 -22.60 -38.06
N ILE A 767 8.53 -23.37 -37.07
CA ILE A 767 9.95 -23.71 -36.94
C ILE A 767 10.25 -25.03 -37.66
N GLN A 768 11.32 -25.03 -38.44
CA GLN A 768 11.87 -26.20 -39.11
C GLN A 768 12.97 -26.85 -38.26
N PRO A 769 13.30 -28.13 -38.52
CA PRO A 769 14.38 -28.83 -37.83
C PRO A 769 15.74 -28.13 -37.81
N ASN A 770 16.06 -27.36 -38.86
CA ASN A 770 17.30 -26.60 -38.97
C ASN A 770 17.29 -25.31 -38.13
N GLY A 771 16.25 -25.05 -37.34
CA GLY A 771 16.12 -23.86 -36.50
C GLY A 771 15.64 -22.61 -37.25
N THR A 772 15.30 -22.72 -38.54
CA THR A 772 14.69 -21.60 -39.28
C THR A 772 13.21 -21.50 -38.98
N VAL A 773 12.72 -20.27 -38.83
CA VAL A 773 11.31 -19.97 -38.60
C VAL A 773 10.77 -19.21 -39.80
N GLY A 774 9.75 -19.79 -40.43
CA GLY A 774 8.99 -19.15 -41.51
C GLY A 774 7.73 -18.50 -40.98
N ILE A 775 7.42 -17.30 -41.46
CA ILE A 775 6.16 -16.60 -41.23
C ILE A 775 5.44 -16.47 -42.57
N ASN A 776 4.29 -17.11 -42.71
CA ASN A 776 3.54 -17.15 -43.96
C ASN A 776 2.09 -16.68 -43.75
N ARG A 777 1.53 -16.02 -44.76
CA ARG A 777 0.10 -15.70 -44.86
C ARG A 777 -0.38 -16.14 -46.24
N GLY A 778 -1.33 -17.06 -46.30
CA GLY A 778 -1.63 -17.77 -47.54
C GLY A 778 -0.38 -18.49 -48.07
N THR A 779 -0.21 -18.46 -49.38
CA THR A 779 1.01 -18.93 -50.05
C THR A 779 2.17 -17.94 -49.98
N THR A 780 2.00 -16.78 -49.34
CA THR A 780 3.01 -15.71 -49.30
C THR A 780 3.91 -15.86 -48.08
N ASN A 781 5.22 -15.99 -48.30
CA ASN A 781 6.21 -15.88 -47.23
C ASN A 781 6.44 -14.40 -46.89
N LEU A 782 6.17 -14.03 -45.63
CA LEU A 782 6.35 -12.68 -45.12
C LEU A 782 7.74 -12.49 -44.52
N ALA A 783 8.30 -13.54 -43.91
CA ALA A 783 9.67 -13.55 -43.42
C ALA A 783 10.18 -14.99 -43.25
N THR A 784 11.50 -15.13 -43.32
CA THR A 784 12.23 -16.32 -42.87
C THR A 784 13.37 -15.87 -41.97
N VAL A 785 13.42 -16.37 -40.75
CA VAL A 785 14.42 -15.98 -39.76
C VAL A 785 15.14 -17.21 -39.23
N SER A 786 16.47 -17.21 -39.32
CA SER A 786 17.31 -18.21 -38.65
C SER A 786 17.37 -17.93 -37.16
N THR A 787 16.94 -18.88 -36.32
CA THR A 787 17.15 -18.78 -34.87
C THR A 787 18.50 -19.38 -34.48
N LEU A 788 19.02 -19.05 -33.29
CA LEU A 788 20.19 -19.72 -32.71
C LEU A 788 19.82 -21.08 -32.06
N ALA A 789 18.56 -21.51 -32.19
CA ALA A 789 18.00 -22.63 -31.46
C ALA A 789 17.80 -23.84 -32.38
N ASN A 790 18.20 -25.03 -31.93
CA ASN A 790 18.04 -26.26 -32.68
C ASN A 790 16.95 -27.14 -32.04
N PRO A 791 15.74 -27.22 -32.64
CA PRO A 791 14.61 -27.97 -32.07
C PRO A 791 14.78 -29.48 -32.09
N THR A 792 15.85 -29.99 -32.72
CA THR A 792 16.18 -31.43 -32.74
C THR A 792 17.05 -31.86 -31.56
N THR A 793 17.70 -30.92 -30.87
CA THR A 793 18.58 -31.21 -29.72
C THR A 793 18.02 -30.73 -28.39
N GLY A 794 16.88 -30.04 -28.41
CA GLY A 794 16.23 -29.49 -27.22
C GLY A 794 14.95 -28.74 -27.56
N PHE A 795 14.21 -28.34 -26.51
CA PHE A 795 13.02 -27.52 -26.68
C PHE A 795 13.38 -26.10 -27.14
N VAL A 796 12.59 -25.56 -28.07
CA VAL A 796 12.61 -24.17 -28.48
C VAL A 796 11.31 -23.51 -28.07
N ARG A 797 11.40 -22.52 -27.17
CA ARG A 797 10.27 -21.72 -26.73
C ARG A 797 9.93 -20.68 -27.78
N MET A 798 8.81 -20.87 -28.46
CA MET A 798 8.26 -19.92 -29.42
C MET A 798 7.17 -19.11 -28.74
N LYS A 799 7.18 -17.79 -28.93
CA LYS A 799 6.12 -16.89 -28.45
C LYS A 799 5.73 -15.89 -29.52
N VAL A 800 4.43 -15.72 -29.75
CA VAL A 800 3.87 -14.66 -30.59
C VAL A 800 3.14 -13.67 -29.70
N VAL A 801 3.36 -12.37 -29.92
CA VAL A 801 2.64 -11.27 -29.28
C VAL A 801 2.05 -10.39 -30.37
N ALA A 802 0.73 -10.34 -30.47
CA ALA A 802 0.02 -9.44 -31.36
C ALA A 802 -0.53 -8.24 -30.59
N ARG A 803 -0.30 -7.04 -31.14
CA ARG A 803 -0.80 -5.75 -30.69
C ARG A 803 -1.40 -5.03 -31.90
N GLY A 804 -2.71 -5.14 -32.08
CA GLY A 804 -3.45 -4.71 -33.24
C GLY A 804 -2.90 -5.35 -34.52
N PRO A 805 -2.43 -4.56 -35.51
CA PRO A 805 -1.89 -5.10 -36.76
C PRO A 805 -0.42 -5.57 -36.66
N VAL A 806 0.23 -5.47 -35.50
CA VAL A 806 1.65 -5.78 -35.32
C VAL A 806 1.84 -7.08 -34.55
N PHE A 807 2.66 -7.99 -35.08
CA PHE A 807 3.00 -9.28 -34.50
C PHE A 807 4.50 -9.35 -34.22
N ASP A 808 4.87 -9.46 -32.94
CA ASP A 808 6.24 -9.76 -32.53
C ASP A 808 6.41 -11.27 -32.30
N LEU A 809 7.49 -11.83 -32.84
CA LEU A 809 7.85 -13.23 -32.69
C LEU A 809 9.12 -13.36 -31.84
N TYR A 810 9.10 -14.27 -30.88
CA TYR A 810 10.22 -14.58 -30.01
C TYR A 810 10.57 -16.07 -30.09
N ALA A 811 11.88 -16.36 -30.02
CA ALA A 811 12.43 -17.70 -29.86
C ALA A 811 13.40 -17.70 -28.67
N ASN A 812 13.16 -18.56 -27.68
CA ASN A 812 13.92 -18.64 -26.42
C ASN A 812 14.13 -17.27 -25.74
N GLY A 813 13.04 -16.47 -25.67
CA GLY A 813 13.06 -15.14 -25.06
C GLY A 813 13.64 -14.02 -25.93
N ARG A 814 14.32 -14.34 -27.04
CA ARG A 814 14.84 -13.34 -27.98
C ARG A 814 13.80 -13.00 -29.03
N LYS A 815 13.53 -11.70 -29.26
CA LYS A 815 12.73 -11.27 -30.40
C LYS A 815 13.47 -11.58 -31.70
N VAL A 816 12.84 -12.36 -32.58
CA VAL A 816 13.41 -12.80 -33.86
C VAL A 816 12.75 -12.12 -35.05
N ALA A 817 11.50 -11.67 -34.94
CA ALA A 817 10.83 -10.93 -36.01
C ALA A 817 9.76 -9.97 -35.48
N THR A 818 9.41 -8.98 -36.30
CA THR A 818 8.20 -8.16 -36.17
C THR A 818 7.53 -8.11 -37.54
N VAL A 819 6.23 -8.41 -37.62
CA VAL A 819 5.43 -8.39 -38.86
C VAL A 819 4.25 -7.45 -38.66
N GLN A 820 3.98 -6.59 -39.63
CA GLN A 820 2.87 -5.64 -39.59
C GLN A 820 1.92 -5.88 -40.75
N ASP A 821 0.63 -6.01 -40.45
CA ASP A 821 -0.42 -6.24 -41.45
C ASP A 821 -1.76 -5.67 -40.98
N SER A 822 -2.10 -4.50 -41.52
CA SER A 822 -3.33 -3.76 -41.20
C SER A 822 -4.60 -4.37 -41.81
N THR A 823 -4.48 -5.40 -42.65
CA THR A 823 -5.62 -6.02 -43.35
C THR A 823 -6.12 -7.29 -42.66
N PHE A 824 -5.43 -7.74 -41.62
CA PHE A 824 -5.77 -8.95 -40.88
C PHE A 824 -6.62 -8.63 -39.65
N THR A 825 -7.72 -9.36 -39.48
CA THR A 825 -8.57 -9.29 -38.28
C THR A 825 -8.65 -10.68 -37.68
N LEU A 826 -8.14 -10.86 -36.46
CA LEU A 826 -8.03 -12.16 -35.82
C LEU A 826 -9.37 -12.63 -35.26
N TRP A 827 -9.69 -13.91 -35.47
CA TRP A 827 -10.85 -14.55 -34.86
C TRP A 827 -10.49 -15.76 -33.98
N GLY A 828 -9.33 -16.41 -34.14
CA GLY A 828 -8.91 -17.48 -33.23
C GLY A 828 -7.46 -17.96 -33.41
N VAL A 829 -6.97 -18.73 -32.44
CA VAL A 829 -5.62 -19.33 -32.41
C VAL A 829 -5.73 -20.86 -32.46
N THR A 830 -4.89 -21.53 -33.24
CA THR A 830 -4.86 -22.98 -33.43
C THR A 830 -3.40 -23.45 -33.48
N GLU A 831 -3.10 -24.60 -32.88
CA GLU A 831 -1.80 -25.23 -33.05
C GLU A 831 -1.82 -26.15 -34.28
N TYR A 832 -0.73 -26.16 -35.04
CA TYR A 832 -0.69 -26.82 -36.33
C TYR A 832 0.66 -27.50 -36.59
N GLU A 833 0.62 -28.66 -37.20
CA GLU A 833 1.82 -29.40 -37.61
C GLU A 833 1.63 -30.07 -38.98
N LYS A 834 2.73 -30.16 -39.74
CA LYS A 834 2.81 -30.98 -40.95
C LYS A 834 3.97 -31.97 -40.89
N ARG A 835 3.66 -33.27 -41.04
CA ARG A 835 4.63 -34.36 -41.18
C ARG A 835 4.46 -35.04 -42.53
N ASN A 836 5.57 -35.34 -43.21
CA ASN A 836 5.55 -36.08 -44.48
C ASN A 836 5.86 -37.58 -44.33
N SER A 837 5.99 -38.14 -43.11
CA SER A 837 6.40 -39.53 -42.88
C SER A 837 5.78 -40.15 -41.61
N PRO A 838 5.38 -41.44 -41.64
CA PRO A 838 4.52 -42.09 -40.63
C PRO A 838 5.21 -42.55 -39.32
N LEU A 839 6.43 -42.11 -39.00
CA LEU A 839 7.11 -42.52 -37.75
C LEU A 839 7.85 -41.32 -37.14
N GLN A 840 7.13 -40.41 -36.50
CA GLN A 840 7.72 -39.27 -35.80
C GLN A 840 6.91 -38.90 -34.55
N SER A 841 7.58 -38.32 -33.54
CA SER A 841 6.94 -37.66 -32.40
C SER A 841 7.38 -36.20 -32.28
N VAL A 842 6.42 -35.31 -32.01
CA VAL A 842 6.69 -33.94 -31.56
C VAL A 842 6.10 -33.79 -30.17
N THR A 843 6.86 -33.13 -29.31
CA THR A 843 6.47 -32.88 -27.92
C THR A 843 6.20 -31.40 -27.74
N HIS A 844 5.01 -31.07 -27.24
CA HIS A 844 4.55 -29.72 -26.94
C HIS A 844 4.35 -29.55 -25.43
N ARG A 845 4.60 -28.34 -24.94
CA ARG A 845 4.48 -27.97 -23.51
C ARG A 845 3.81 -26.60 -23.42
N TYR A 846 2.77 -26.52 -22.59
CA TYR A 846 1.89 -25.36 -22.49
C TYR A 846 2.10 -24.59 -21.18
N LEU A 847 1.89 -23.28 -21.24
CA LEU A 847 1.84 -22.37 -20.10
C LEU A 847 0.50 -21.63 -20.13
N PRO A 848 -0.42 -21.83 -19.18
CA PRO A 848 -1.51 -20.89 -18.96
C PRO A 848 -0.91 -19.59 -18.43
N LEU A 849 -1.30 -18.44 -19.01
CA LEU A 849 -0.77 -17.14 -18.63
C LEU A 849 -1.14 -16.77 -17.19
N GLN A 850 -0.14 -16.54 -16.34
CA GLN A 850 -0.20 -15.51 -15.29
C GLN A 850 0.56 -14.28 -15.81
N ASN A 851 -0.22 -13.25 -16.16
CA ASN A 851 0.08 -12.12 -17.06
C ASN A 851 1.12 -11.13 -16.48
N PRO A 852 1.65 -10.15 -17.26
CA PRO A 852 1.00 -8.82 -17.18
C PRO A 852 1.11 -7.95 -18.45
N ILE A 853 0.11 -7.09 -18.63
CA ILE A 853 -0.03 -5.99 -19.61
C ILE A 853 -0.67 -6.43 -20.95
N GLU A 854 -1.88 -5.90 -21.19
CA GLU A 854 -2.68 -5.98 -22.42
C GLU A 854 -3.17 -7.37 -22.88
N SER A 855 -4.31 -7.81 -22.37
CA SER A 855 -5.37 -8.41 -23.20
C SER A 855 -6.60 -8.65 -22.33
N LYS A 856 -7.79 -8.29 -22.83
CA LYS A 856 -9.05 -8.83 -22.31
C LYS A 856 -8.91 -10.35 -22.22
N ASP A 857 -9.28 -10.90 -21.08
CA ASP A 857 -9.32 -12.32 -20.78
C ASP A 857 -9.65 -13.20 -22.00
N VAL A 858 -8.68 -13.98 -22.45
CA VAL A 858 -8.98 -15.36 -22.84
C VAL A 858 -8.73 -16.18 -21.58
N ARG A 859 -9.79 -16.44 -20.82
CA ARG A 859 -9.75 -17.57 -19.89
C ARG A 859 -9.64 -18.84 -20.73
N VAL A 860 -8.65 -19.67 -20.45
CA VAL A 860 -8.67 -21.09 -20.82
C VAL A 860 -8.86 -21.91 -19.54
#